data_AF-A0ABD2A6H4-F1
#
_entry.id   AF-A0ABD2A6H4-F1
#
_cell.length_a   1.000
_cell.length_b   1.000
_cell.length_c   1.000
_cell.angle_alpha   90.00
_cell.angle_beta   90.00
_cell.angle_gamma   90.00
#
_symmetry.space_group_name_H-M   'P 1'
#
loop_
_entity.id
_entity.type
_entity.pdbx_description
1 polymer ?
#
loop_
_entity_poly.entity_id
_entity_poly.type
_entity_poly.pdbx_seq_one_letter_code
_entity_poly.pdbx_strand_id
1 'polypeptide(L)'
;MAEEAEKNDKATMESIAQNILEVSSGGGPTTNDLNTLEFQASQVISRLEEAVERAADGGGTTWNNTSGFLSRAKSPEEILNLIQDLVIHEDAPQTTEDDMGEPANSQVTNLPTLTETAKLALIAHTISAYAVILPRSHAQRLAGRLAADTTRWLSHIFRFMDCASSFHEDHLEGLVRVTRLALHRKYPRYMEEGFTALASSSPLIYSSVAAPLAVVQHLCRQLSLPLHCIRPIPHNTMFGSRYSMDVAALERRLAEDTQSNNVTPLLVLAEAGSVLTGHCDNITRLRAICDKYNVWLHLRGHALAALALNNSTRDLPSKIADSITLPLGIWLGIPSLPVVTLYRLTDTKGGRPTTRDTTLSLMSGLMADSLSRKLPTLPLWCTLQALGRDGVQNRFKRCFSAIEELYNKIKKLSCISLLSQIPGGESGSYTVNDLLANPVNSSQIFEIVSSALVFQFVPTDRDSQALERVPPYYDKLNSWLGQILQRDIENVQTELCEIEHHGVAIRICPLESPEQPPTSEDIDNIVACLEQQIEILLATVEHKDIFVRLVSENDSLHLVEMPGWAGLGGVRYAPPTWIHVMTDQAKEELNKLNTQLVEALRSTDAAFSLGEGTDGLACVRFGMVTQETDVAELLSLVLQVGQEVEASSKLLDTISEVVKRGIEAAQTDLERENAEKIWQEGILRHVPVVGTLVNWWSPPTKETGVRGRSLNLQAGVVESTENIYKYHMQLQPNATNSNGSGARTPPQPLVQTPVGAGSQSHSRSSSHSSLQSGKSISVITNTACHPQVKEESSEVKS
;
A
#
# COMPACT_ATOMS: atom_id res chain seq x y z
N MET A 1 2.97 47.53 82.41
CA MET A 1 2.84 47.57 80.94
C MET A 1 4.02 46.92 80.20
N ALA A 2 4.88 46.12 80.84
CA ALA A 2 5.89 45.29 80.15
C ALA A 2 5.62 43.78 80.30
N GLU A 3 4.98 43.34 81.39
CA GLU A 3 4.65 41.90 81.61
C GLU A 3 3.37 41.42 80.89
N GLU A 4 2.47 42.32 80.47
CA GLU A 4 1.26 41.93 79.71
C GLU A 4 1.54 41.74 78.20
N ALA A 5 2.62 42.31 77.68
CA ALA A 5 3.02 42.11 76.28
C ALA A 5 3.68 40.73 76.07
N GLU A 6 4.51 40.28 77.01
CA GLU A 6 5.21 38.98 76.90
C GLU A 6 4.27 37.77 77.08
N LYS A 7 3.19 37.90 77.87
CA LYS A 7 2.20 36.82 78.01
C LYS A 7 1.33 36.64 76.78
N ASN A 8 1.04 37.73 76.05
CA ASN A 8 0.26 37.66 74.83
C ASN A 8 1.07 37.06 73.68
N ASP A 9 2.36 37.39 73.58
CA ASP A 9 3.25 36.86 72.54
C ASP A 9 3.51 35.35 72.69
N LYS A 10 3.59 34.83 73.93
CA LYS A 10 3.74 33.39 74.20
C LYS A 10 2.48 32.58 73.87
N ALA A 11 1.29 33.11 74.19
CA ALA A 11 0.02 32.47 73.87
C ALA A 11 -0.26 32.46 72.34
N THR A 12 0.16 33.50 71.62
CA THR A 12 0.09 33.51 70.15
C THR A 12 1.11 32.58 69.51
N MET A 13 2.31 32.43 70.07
CA MET A 13 3.32 31.48 69.58
C MET A 13 2.90 30.02 69.76
N GLU A 14 2.28 29.65 70.89
CA GLU A 14 1.76 28.29 71.11
C GLU A 14 0.54 27.99 70.21
N SER A 15 -0.36 28.96 69.98
CA SER A 15 -1.46 28.81 69.03
C SER A 15 -0.99 28.67 67.57
N ILE A 16 0.09 29.36 67.19
CA ILE A 16 0.70 29.23 65.85
C ILE A 16 1.45 27.90 65.73
N ALA A 17 2.13 27.42 66.76
CA ALA A 17 2.79 26.11 66.75
C ALA A 17 1.78 24.95 66.68
N GLN A 18 0.62 25.08 67.34
CA GLN A 18 -0.44 24.07 67.30
C GLN A 18 -1.19 24.07 65.95
N ASN A 19 -1.40 25.25 65.34
CA ASN A 19 -1.93 25.36 63.97
C ASN A 19 -0.93 24.89 62.89
N ILE A 20 0.38 24.99 63.11
CA ILE A 20 1.40 24.43 62.19
C ILE A 20 1.45 22.89 62.29
N LEU A 21 1.14 22.31 63.44
CA LEU A 21 1.04 20.86 63.62
C LEU A 21 -0.29 20.26 63.12
N GLU A 22 -1.40 20.99 63.18
CA GLU A 22 -2.69 20.54 62.61
C GLU A 22 -2.86 20.82 61.11
N VAL A 23 -2.08 21.72 60.51
CA VAL A 23 -2.00 21.88 59.04
C VAL A 23 -1.04 20.88 58.39
N SER A 24 -0.31 20.09 59.17
CA SER A 24 0.51 18.96 58.67
C SER A 24 -0.30 17.68 58.39
N SER A 25 -1.63 17.67 58.60
CA SER A 25 -2.51 16.54 58.28
C SER A 25 -3.46 16.79 57.10
N GLY A 26 -3.31 17.93 56.40
CA GLY A 26 -3.98 18.21 55.13
C GLY A 26 -3.02 18.04 53.96
N GLY A 27 -3.30 17.05 53.09
CA GLY A 27 -2.43 16.61 52.00
C GLY A 27 -1.87 17.74 51.13
N GLY A 28 -0.55 17.91 51.18
CA GLY A 28 0.21 18.55 50.11
C GLY A 28 0.49 17.55 48.97
N PRO A 29 0.50 17.97 47.70
CA PRO A 29 0.87 17.10 46.59
C PRO A 29 2.40 16.97 46.60
N THR A 30 2.92 15.99 47.34
CA THR A 30 4.36 15.79 47.48
C THR A 30 4.76 14.44 46.92
N THR A 31 5.46 14.47 45.78
CA THR A 31 6.17 13.36 45.10
C THR A 31 5.36 12.16 44.59
N ASN A 32 4.22 11.83 45.18
CA ASN A 32 3.41 10.69 44.76
C ASN A 32 2.62 10.96 43.47
N ASP A 33 2.18 12.20 43.20
CA ASP A 33 1.28 12.48 42.07
C ASP A 33 1.98 12.40 40.70
N LEU A 34 3.25 12.78 40.63
CA LEU A 34 4.04 12.71 39.40
C LEU A 34 4.45 11.27 39.10
N ASN A 35 4.87 10.53 40.13
CA ASN A 35 5.21 9.11 40.03
C ASN A 35 3.96 8.26 39.73
N THR A 36 2.79 8.62 40.28
CA THR A 36 1.52 7.94 39.96
C THR A 36 1.05 8.28 38.56
N LEU A 37 1.23 9.52 38.08
CA LEU A 37 0.92 9.89 36.70
C LEU A 37 1.84 9.17 35.70
N GLU A 38 3.14 9.08 35.99
CA GLU A 38 4.11 8.28 35.22
C GLU A 38 3.70 6.80 35.19
N PHE A 39 3.37 6.23 36.36
CA PHE A 39 2.92 4.85 36.48
C PHE A 39 1.62 4.60 35.71
N GLN A 40 0.65 5.50 35.80
CA GLN A 40 -0.62 5.41 35.08
C GLN A 40 -0.44 5.56 33.56
N ALA A 41 0.36 6.52 33.11
CA ALA A 41 0.65 6.69 31.69
C ALA A 41 1.36 5.46 31.12
N SER A 42 2.35 4.92 31.85
CA SER A 42 3.06 3.69 31.47
C SER A 42 2.12 2.48 31.46
N GLN A 43 1.20 2.38 32.43
CA GLN A 43 0.21 1.31 32.48
C GLN A 43 -0.79 1.37 31.32
N VAL A 44 -1.20 2.58 30.89
CA VAL A 44 -2.09 2.74 29.73
C VAL A 44 -1.38 2.35 28.43
N ILE A 45 -0.10 2.71 28.26
CA ILE A 45 0.71 2.30 27.11
C ILE A 45 0.81 0.77 27.05
N SER A 46 1.16 0.12 28.17
CA SER A 46 1.23 -1.35 28.27
C SER A 46 -0.10 -2.03 27.93
N ARG A 47 -1.23 -1.46 28.40
CA ARG A 47 -2.56 -2.00 28.09
C ARG A 47 -2.93 -1.90 26.61
N LEU A 48 -2.49 -0.84 25.92
CA LEU A 48 -2.70 -0.68 24.49
C LEU A 48 -1.88 -1.70 23.69
N GLU A 49 -0.60 -1.90 24.06
CA GLU A 49 0.26 -2.94 23.47
C GLU A 49 -0.35 -4.34 23.65
N GLU A 50 -0.77 -4.71 24.86
CA GLU A 50 -1.44 -5.98 25.17
C GLU A 50 -2.81 -6.15 24.48
N ALA A 51 -3.48 -5.05 24.12
CA ALA A 51 -4.77 -5.11 23.46
C ALA A 51 -4.64 -5.40 21.96
N VAL A 52 -3.59 -4.90 21.32
CA VAL A 52 -3.26 -5.25 19.93
C VAL A 52 -2.94 -6.73 19.81
N GLU A 53 -2.11 -7.27 20.72
CA GLU A 53 -1.78 -8.70 20.75
C GLU A 53 -3.04 -9.58 20.87
N ARG A 54 -3.96 -9.22 21.77
CA ARG A 54 -5.24 -9.94 21.93
C ARG A 54 -6.15 -9.83 20.71
N ALA A 55 -6.19 -8.66 20.06
CA ALA A 55 -6.99 -8.45 18.86
C ALA A 55 -6.45 -9.26 17.67
N ALA A 56 -5.13 -9.41 17.54
CA ALA A 56 -4.48 -10.26 16.55
C ALA A 56 -4.84 -11.76 16.72
N ASP A 57 -5.02 -12.22 17.96
CA ASP A 57 -5.44 -13.58 18.31
C ASP A 57 -6.96 -13.85 18.17
N GLY A 58 -7.71 -12.92 17.57
CA GLY A 58 -9.17 -13.02 17.40
C GLY A 58 -9.98 -12.72 18.67
N GLY A 59 -9.34 -12.15 19.70
CA GLY A 59 -9.98 -11.73 20.94
C GLY A 59 -10.29 -10.23 20.95
N GLY A 60 -11.53 -9.85 20.64
CA GLY A 60 -11.97 -8.45 20.76
C GLY A 60 -13.45 -8.28 20.43
N THR A 61 -14.17 -7.45 21.20
CA THR A 61 -15.51 -7.01 20.82
C THR A 61 -15.38 -5.93 19.77
N THR A 62 -15.97 -6.12 18.60
CA THR A 62 -15.99 -5.12 17.53
C THR A 62 -16.63 -3.81 18.00
N TRP A 63 -16.09 -2.69 17.48
CA TRP A 63 -16.54 -1.33 17.79
C TRP A 63 -18.05 -1.20 17.67
N ASN A 64 -18.74 -0.94 18.78
CA ASN A 64 -20.19 -0.83 18.81
C ASN A 64 -20.60 0.48 19.51
N ASN A 65 -20.48 1.60 18.80
CA ASN A 65 -20.89 2.91 19.32
C ASN A 65 -22.16 3.40 18.59
N THR A 66 -23.32 3.16 19.19
CA THR A 66 -24.65 3.29 18.57
C THR A 66 -25.17 4.73 18.41
N SER A 67 -24.36 5.78 18.57
CA SER A 67 -24.83 7.14 18.27
C SER A 67 -23.69 8.13 18.17
N GLY A 68 -23.60 8.86 17.04
CA GLY A 68 -22.69 10.01 16.85
C GLY A 68 -23.00 11.23 17.72
N PHE A 69 -23.84 11.09 18.75
CA PHE A 69 -24.23 12.14 19.68
C PHE A 69 -23.75 11.79 21.10
N LEU A 70 -23.26 12.80 21.84
CA LEU A 70 -22.92 12.69 23.26
C LEU A 70 -24.20 12.59 24.10
N SER A 71 -24.77 11.39 24.20
CA SER A 71 -26.08 11.13 24.83
C SER A 71 -26.00 10.93 26.34
N ARG A 72 -24.92 10.32 26.86
CA ARG A 72 -24.68 10.12 28.29
C ARG A 72 -23.23 10.39 28.68
N ALA A 73 -23.01 10.77 29.94
CA ALA A 73 -21.68 10.79 30.53
C ALA A 73 -21.14 9.35 30.64
N LYS A 74 -19.88 9.15 30.23
CA LYS A 74 -19.16 7.88 30.30
C LYS A 74 -18.14 7.93 31.43
N SER A 75 -17.85 6.80 32.08
CA SER A 75 -16.77 6.74 33.07
C SER A 75 -15.39 6.88 32.40
N PRO A 76 -14.32 7.28 33.11
CA PRO A 76 -12.98 7.33 32.53
C PRO A 76 -12.52 5.99 31.95
N GLU A 77 -12.87 4.87 32.59
CA GLU A 77 -12.57 3.52 32.10
C GLU A 77 -13.33 3.20 30.81
N GLU A 78 -14.61 3.56 30.71
CA GLU A 78 -15.39 3.43 29.47
C GLU A 78 -14.75 4.24 28.34
N ILE A 79 -14.27 5.46 28.63
CA ILE A 79 -13.62 6.32 27.64
C ILE A 79 -12.27 5.75 27.20
N LEU A 80 -11.46 5.23 28.12
CA LEU A 80 -10.17 4.62 27.79
C LEU A 80 -10.33 3.36 26.94
N ASN A 81 -11.33 2.51 27.24
CA ASN A 81 -11.65 1.36 26.40
C ASN A 81 -12.09 1.79 25.00
N LEU A 82 -12.90 2.85 24.89
CA LEU A 82 -13.29 3.39 23.59
C LEU A 82 -12.11 3.94 22.80
N ILE A 83 -11.17 4.63 23.46
CA ILE A 83 -9.95 5.11 22.81
C ILE A 83 -9.09 3.93 22.36
N GLN A 84 -8.95 2.89 23.19
CA GLN A 84 -8.26 1.66 22.83
C GLN A 84 -8.88 1.02 21.57
N ASP A 85 -10.20 0.86 21.53
CA ASP A 85 -10.89 0.32 20.35
C ASP A 85 -10.68 1.19 19.10
N LEU A 86 -10.72 2.53 19.24
CA LEU A 86 -10.47 3.49 18.17
C LEU A 86 -9.03 3.49 17.65
N VAL A 87 -8.07 3.06 18.46
CA VAL A 87 -6.65 2.97 18.08
C VAL A 87 -6.36 1.65 17.36
N ILE A 88 -7.10 0.59 17.70
CA ILE A 88 -6.86 -0.77 17.21
C ILE A 88 -7.65 -1.08 15.93
N HIS A 89 -8.84 -0.51 15.77
CA HIS A 89 -9.73 -0.83 14.66
C HIS A 89 -9.89 0.36 13.70
N GLU A 90 -9.61 0.15 12.41
CA GLU A 90 -9.72 1.21 11.39
C GLU A 90 -11.16 1.55 11.03
N ASP A 91 -12.06 0.56 11.04
CA ASP A 91 -13.45 0.71 10.60
C ASP A 91 -14.49 0.21 11.60
N ALA A 92 -15.65 0.85 11.53
CA ALA A 92 -16.89 0.38 12.12
C ALA A 92 -17.41 -0.87 11.42
N PRO A 93 -17.87 -1.93 12.11
CA PRO A 93 -18.62 -2.99 11.45
C PRO A 93 -19.87 -2.39 10.78
N GLN A 94 -20.00 -2.57 9.46
CA GLN A 94 -21.27 -2.34 8.79
C GLN A 94 -22.21 -3.49 9.17
N THR A 95 -23.25 -3.21 9.95
CA THR A 95 -24.36 -4.15 10.14
C THR A 95 -25.25 -4.10 8.89
N THR A 96 -24.92 -4.89 7.88
CA THR A 96 -25.91 -5.27 6.85
C THR A 96 -26.69 -6.46 7.38
N GLU A 97 -28.00 -6.29 7.61
CA GLU A 97 -28.89 -7.34 8.14
C GLU A 97 -29.13 -8.52 7.17
N ASP A 98 -28.50 -8.54 5.99
CA ASP A 98 -28.67 -9.61 5.01
C ASP A 98 -27.33 -10.01 4.39
N ASP A 99 -26.52 -10.81 5.08
CA ASP A 99 -25.75 -11.86 4.40
C ASP A 99 -25.27 -12.94 5.38
N MET A 100 -25.56 -14.21 5.09
CA MET A 100 -24.97 -15.37 5.77
C MET A 100 -23.60 -15.69 5.14
N GLY A 101 -22.77 -14.65 4.99
CA GLY A 101 -21.38 -14.71 4.51
C GLY A 101 -20.41 -14.34 5.62
N GLU A 102 -19.19 -14.84 5.54
CA GLU A 102 -18.12 -14.76 6.55
C GLU A 102 -18.01 -13.40 7.28
N PRO A 103 -17.67 -13.40 8.59
CA PRO A 103 -17.53 -12.15 9.34
C PRO A 103 -16.49 -11.26 8.67
N ALA A 104 -16.90 -10.03 8.33
CA ALA A 104 -16.00 -9.02 7.78
C ALA A 104 -14.78 -8.89 8.71
N ASN A 105 -13.59 -9.22 8.20
CA ASN A 105 -12.34 -9.09 8.92
C ASN A 105 -12.16 -7.63 9.36
N SER A 106 -12.40 -7.34 10.64
CA SER A 106 -12.02 -6.08 11.25
C SER A 106 -10.51 -5.93 11.09
N GLN A 107 -10.06 -4.99 10.25
CA GLN A 107 -8.63 -4.74 10.05
C GLN A 107 -8.06 -4.17 11.35
N VAL A 108 -7.18 -4.94 11.98
CA VAL A 108 -6.47 -4.56 13.21
C VAL A 108 -5.21 -3.79 12.81
N THR A 109 -5.06 -2.58 13.35
CA THR A 109 -3.86 -1.77 13.17
C THR A 109 -2.76 -2.26 14.12
N ASN A 110 -1.61 -2.64 13.56
CA ASN A 110 -0.43 -2.93 14.36
C ASN A 110 0.16 -1.61 14.90
N LEU A 111 0.37 -1.55 16.22
CA LEU A 111 1.05 -0.42 16.85
C LEU A 111 2.58 -0.57 16.70
N PRO A 112 3.30 0.55 16.45
CA PRO A 112 4.75 0.50 16.35
C PRO A 112 5.39 0.18 17.70
N THR A 113 6.46 -0.59 17.69
CA THR A 113 7.24 -0.89 18.90
C THR A 113 7.88 0.39 19.44
N LEU A 114 7.64 0.70 20.72
CA LEU A 114 8.18 1.91 21.34
C LEU A 114 9.51 1.64 22.04
N THR A 115 10.56 2.35 21.61
CA THR A 115 11.83 2.39 22.34
C THR A 115 11.66 3.02 23.73
N GLU A 116 12.51 2.66 24.69
CA GLU A 116 12.50 3.28 26.03
C GLU A 116 12.63 4.81 25.97
N THR A 117 13.38 5.33 25.00
CA THR A 117 13.48 6.78 24.75
C THR A 117 12.21 7.39 24.18
N ALA A 118 11.44 6.65 23.39
CA ALA A 118 10.13 7.08 22.91
C ALA A 118 9.09 7.08 24.05
N LYS A 119 9.09 6.04 24.90
CA LYS A 119 8.27 5.99 26.12
C LYS A 119 8.55 7.18 27.04
N LEU A 120 9.83 7.51 27.25
CA LEU A 120 10.23 8.70 28.00
C LEU A 120 9.70 10.01 27.39
N ALA A 121 9.73 10.13 26.05
CA ALA A 121 9.17 11.31 25.37
C ALA A 121 7.66 11.41 25.57
N LEU A 122 6.92 10.30 25.56
CA LEU A 122 5.49 10.26 25.86
C LEU A 122 5.18 10.66 27.30
N ILE A 123 5.95 10.16 28.28
CA ILE A 123 5.83 10.58 29.68
C ILE A 123 6.11 12.08 29.81
N ALA A 124 7.14 12.59 29.12
CA ALA A 124 7.48 14.01 29.13
C ALA A 124 6.36 14.90 28.54
N HIS A 125 5.58 14.40 27.56
CA HIS A 125 4.38 15.10 27.09
C HIS A 125 3.31 15.23 28.18
N THR A 126 3.09 14.17 28.95
CA THR A 126 2.17 14.19 30.09
C THR A 126 2.63 15.20 31.16
N ILE A 127 3.93 15.25 31.45
CA ILE A 127 4.51 16.24 32.36
C ILE A 127 4.38 17.66 31.80
N SER A 128 4.59 17.84 30.49
CA SER A 128 4.41 19.13 29.80
C SER A 128 2.98 19.64 29.90
N ALA A 129 1.99 18.75 29.76
CA ALA A 129 0.58 19.08 29.96
C ALA A 129 0.28 19.50 31.41
N TYR A 130 0.82 18.79 32.40
CA TYR A 130 0.71 19.17 33.82
C TYR A 130 1.36 20.53 34.11
N ALA A 131 2.52 20.80 33.50
CA ALA A 131 3.28 22.04 33.70
C ALA A 131 2.51 23.31 33.28
N VAL A 132 1.47 23.21 32.45
CA VAL A 132 0.61 24.34 32.07
C VAL A 132 -0.10 24.97 33.28
N ILE A 133 -0.35 24.17 34.32
CA ILE A 133 -1.01 24.59 35.56
C ILE A 133 -0.07 25.45 36.43
N LEU A 134 1.24 25.41 36.19
CA LEU A 134 2.22 26.16 36.97
C LEU A 134 2.01 27.68 36.86
N PRO A 135 2.39 28.45 37.89
CA PRO A 135 2.41 29.91 37.82
C PRO A 135 3.21 30.38 36.61
N ARG A 136 2.68 31.37 35.87
CA ARG A 136 3.25 31.82 34.59
C ARG A 136 4.75 32.14 34.66
N SER A 137 5.18 32.82 35.72
CA SER A 137 6.58 33.20 35.92
C SER A 137 7.50 32.01 36.21
N HIS A 138 6.97 30.93 36.79
CA HIS A 138 7.72 29.69 36.98
C HIS A 138 7.81 28.91 35.66
N ALA A 139 6.68 28.73 34.97
CA ALA A 139 6.61 28.05 33.68
C ALA A 139 7.54 28.72 32.64
N GLN A 140 7.55 30.05 32.56
CA GLN A 140 8.43 30.78 31.64
C GLN A 140 9.93 30.63 31.96
N ARG A 141 10.30 30.62 33.25
CA ARG A 141 11.69 30.37 33.66
C ARG A 141 12.12 28.95 33.34
N LEU A 142 11.24 27.98 33.57
CA LEU A 142 11.47 26.58 33.23
C LEU A 142 11.62 26.40 31.72
N ALA A 143 10.67 26.92 30.93
CA ALA A 143 10.71 26.89 29.46
C ALA A 143 11.99 27.53 28.92
N GLY A 144 12.37 28.71 29.42
CA GLY A 144 13.58 29.41 29.01
C GLY A 144 14.85 28.62 29.32
N ARG A 145 14.92 27.94 30.48
CA ARG A 145 16.06 27.07 30.83
C ARG A 145 16.14 25.84 29.92
N LEU A 146 15.02 25.13 29.73
CA LEU A 146 14.96 23.96 28.86
C LEU A 146 15.35 24.32 27.43
N ALA A 147 14.80 25.40 26.89
CA ALA A 147 15.13 25.90 25.56
C ALA A 147 16.61 26.28 25.44
N ALA A 148 17.19 26.97 26.44
CA ALA A 148 18.60 27.35 26.42
C ALA A 148 19.54 26.13 26.45
N ASP A 149 19.26 25.15 27.32
CA ASP A 149 20.04 23.91 27.42
C ASP A 149 19.95 23.12 26.11
N THR A 150 18.74 22.90 25.59
CA THR A 150 18.51 22.20 24.32
C THR A 150 19.16 22.93 23.14
N THR A 151 19.04 24.26 23.05
CA THR A 151 19.71 25.06 22.00
C THR A 151 21.21 24.82 22.03
N ARG A 152 21.81 24.87 23.23
CA ARG A 152 23.26 24.67 23.39
C ARG A 152 23.69 23.27 22.97
N TRP A 153 22.93 22.24 23.33
CA TRP A 153 23.22 20.86 22.93
C TRP A 153 23.10 20.67 21.43
N LEU A 154 22.00 21.13 20.82
CA LEU A 154 21.79 21.01 19.37
C LEU A 154 22.81 21.80 18.58
N SER A 155 23.14 23.03 19.00
CA SER A 155 24.21 23.83 18.42
C SER A 155 25.52 23.03 18.40
N HIS A 156 25.89 22.41 19.52
CA HIS A 156 27.11 21.60 19.61
C HIS A 156 27.03 20.28 18.82
N ILE A 157 25.90 19.57 18.82
CA ILE A 157 25.72 18.32 18.07
C ILE A 157 25.84 18.62 16.57
N PHE A 158 25.06 19.56 16.05
CA PHE A 158 24.98 19.87 14.61
C PHE A 158 26.01 20.90 14.14
N ARG A 159 26.95 21.31 15.01
CA ARG A 159 28.00 22.31 14.71
C ARG A 159 27.46 23.67 14.20
N PHE A 160 26.19 23.96 14.44
CA PHE A 160 25.54 25.20 14.03
C PHE A 160 25.69 26.23 15.15
N MET A 161 26.85 26.90 15.21
CA MET A 161 27.20 27.86 16.27
C MET A 161 26.44 29.18 16.15
N ASP A 162 26.40 29.99 17.22
CA ASP A 162 25.79 31.33 17.25
C ASP A 162 24.33 31.36 16.78
N CYS A 163 23.55 30.37 17.20
CA CYS A 163 22.17 30.20 16.81
C CYS A 163 21.19 30.30 17.98
N ALA A 164 19.94 30.59 17.64
CA ALA A 164 18.78 30.31 18.48
C ALA A 164 18.01 29.11 17.90
N SER A 165 17.16 28.49 18.71
CA SER A 165 16.24 27.43 18.28
C SER A 165 14.79 27.84 18.49
N SER A 166 13.92 27.40 17.58
CA SER A 166 12.47 27.43 17.73
C SER A 166 11.92 26.00 17.60
N PHE A 167 10.88 25.66 18.36
CA PHE A 167 10.33 24.31 18.43
C PHE A 167 8.90 24.32 17.87
N HIS A 168 8.58 23.32 17.05
CA HIS A 168 7.33 23.27 16.29
C HIS A 168 6.72 21.88 16.34
N GLU A 169 5.40 21.82 16.40
CA GLU A 169 4.67 20.56 16.18
C GLU A 169 4.57 20.26 14.67
N ASP A 170 4.30 21.29 13.86
CA ASP A 170 4.21 21.19 12.39
C ASP A 170 5.58 21.40 11.73
N HIS A 171 5.92 20.54 10.77
CA HIS A 171 7.23 20.52 10.11
C HIS A 171 7.53 21.75 9.22
N LEU A 172 6.53 22.51 8.77
CA LEU A 172 6.69 23.73 7.95
C LEU A 172 6.57 25.01 8.76
N GLU A 173 6.07 24.96 9.99
CA GLU A 173 5.86 26.17 10.79
C GLU A 173 7.16 26.95 11.02
N GLY A 174 8.25 26.24 11.25
CA GLY A 174 9.59 26.82 11.37
C GLY A 174 10.01 27.63 10.15
N LEU A 175 9.78 27.08 8.96
CA LEU A 175 10.07 27.74 7.69
C LEU A 175 9.21 29.00 7.51
N VAL A 176 7.92 28.93 7.86
CA VAL A 176 7.01 30.09 7.84
C VAL A 176 7.52 31.20 8.75
N ARG A 177 7.89 30.87 9.99
CA ARG A 177 8.40 31.84 10.98
C ARG A 177 9.76 32.42 10.58
N VAL A 178 10.66 31.64 9.98
CA VAL A 178 11.93 32.13 9.42
C VAL A 178 11.71 33.05 8.23
N THR A 179 10.80 32.71 7.32
CA THR A 179 10.48 33.56 6.17
C THR A 179 9.84 34.88 6.63
N ARG A 180 9.00 34.83 7.66
CA ARG A 180 8.46 36.04 8.32
C ARG A 180 9.57 36.88 8.96
N LEU A 181 10.58 36.27 9.58
CA LEU A 181 11.76 36.98 10.08
C LEU A 181 12.51 37.67 8.94
N ALA A 182 12.72 36.99 7.81
CA ALA A 182 13.37 37.57 6.64
C ALA A 182 12.57 38.78 6.09
N LEU A 183 11.23 38.70 6.07
CA LEU A 183 10.36 39.82 5.68
C LEU A 183 10.55 41.03 6.60
N HIS A 184 10.48 40.82 7.92
CA HIS A 184 10.70 41.89 8.89
C HIS A 184 12.09 42.54 8.79
N ARG A 185 13.10 41.78 8.35
CA ARG A 185 14.45 42.31 8.11
C ARG A 185 14.55 43.14 6.84
N LYS A 186 13.98 42.64 5.73
CA LYS A 186 14.05 43.30 4.41
C LYS A 186 13.07 44.47 4.25
N TYR A 187 11.95 44.44 4.96
CA TYR A 187 10.88 45.43 4.87
C TYR A 187 10.64 46.08 6.24
N PRO A 188 11.35 47.18 6.58
CA PRO A 188 11.22 47.82 7.89
C PRO A 188 9.79 48.26 8.23
N ARG A 189 9.02 48.70 7.22
CA ARG A 189 7.62 49.14 7.38
C ARG A 189 6.61 48.00 7.46
N TYR A 190 7.03 46.76 7.22
CA TYR A 190 6.13 45.60 7.26
C TYR A 190 5.47 45.40 8.63
N MET A 191 6.14 45.83 9.71
CA MET A 191 5.57 45.79 11.07
C MET A 191 4.36 46.71 11.25
N GLU A 192 4.34 47.88 10.59
CA GLU A 192 3.33 48.93 10.77
C GLU A 192 2.26 48.89 9.66
N GLU A 193 2.70 48.72 8.42
CA GLU A 193 1.87 48.79 7.21
C GLU A 193 1.38 47.41 6.74
N GLY A 194 1.87 46.32 7.35
CA GLY A 194 1.52 44.95 7.00
C GLY A 194 1.77 44.66 5.51
N PHE A 195 0.82 43.99 4.86
CA PHE A 195 0.93 43.60 3.44
C PHE A 195 1.19 44.78 2.49
N THR A 196 0.70 45.98 2.82
CA THR A 196 0.87 47.16 1.95
C THR A 196 2.34 47.59 1.81
N ALA A 197 3.20 47.24 2.79
CA ALA A 197 4.64 47.47 2.72
C ALA A 197 5.33 46.69 1.58
N LEU A 198 4.68 45.63 1.07
CA LEU A 198 5.18 44.77 -0.01
C LEU A 198 4.73 45.25 -1.40
N ALA A 199 3.81 46.22 -1.48
CA ALA A 199 3.19 46.62 -2.74
C ALA A 199 4.18 47.28 -3.71
N SER A 200 5.14 48.05 -3.19
CA SER A 200 6.17 48.71 -4.01
C SER A 200 7.24 47.76 -4.52
N SER A 201 7.48 46.66 -3.80
CA SER A 201 8.49 45.67 -4.14
C SER A 201 8.08 44.32 -3.59
N SER A 202 7.75 43.38 -4.48
CA SER A 202 7.28 42.06 -4.07
C SER A 202 8.46 41.18 -3.59
N PRO A 203 8.35 40.49 -2.45
CA PRO A 203 9.40 39.58 -1.99
C PRO A 203 9.50 38.37 -2.91
N LEU A 204 10.73 37.94 -3.19
CA LEU A 204 10.99 36.74 -4.00
C LEU A 204 11.64 35.64 -3.18
N ILE A 205 11.03 34.45 -3.21
CA ILE A 205 11.52 33.22 -2.62
C ILE A 205 11.95 32.30 -3.76
N TYR A 206 13.23 31.91 -3.76
CA TYR A 206 13.83 31.05 -4.77
C TYR A 206 13.80 29.61 -4.29
N SER A 207 13.31 28.69 -5.11
CA SER A 207 13.22 27.27 -4.77
C SER A 207 13.46 26.42 -6.02
N SER A 208 14.05 25.25 -5.84
CA SER A 208 14.26 24.29 -6.93
C SER A 208 12.93 23.77 -7.45
N VAL A 209 12.84 23.47 -8.75
CA VAL A 209 11.63 22.87 -9.34
C VAL A 209 11.32 21.46 -8.81
N ALA A 210 12.31 20.71 -8.29
CA ALA A 210 12.04 19.43 -7.59
C ALA A 210 11.56 19.60 -6.14
N ALA A 211 11.64 20.80 -5.57
CA ALA A 211 11.12 20.97 -4.21
C ALA A 211 9.60 20.72 -4.24
N PRO A 212 9.05 19.94 -3.30
CA PRO A 212 7.63 19.60 -3.33
C PRO A 212 6.76 20.86 -3.38
N LEU A 213 5.89 20.97 -4.40
CA LEU A 213 5.06 22.15 -4.67
C LEU A 213 4.22 22.56 -3.44
N ALA A 214 3.77 21.58 -2.65
CA ALA A 214 3.03 21.78 -1.42
C ALA A 214 3.76 22.67 -0.40
N VAL A 215 5.10 22.64 -0.37
CA VAL A 215 5.92 23.42 0.57
C VAL A 215 5.81 24.92 0.26
N VAL A 216 6.01 25.30 -1.00
CA VAL A 216 5.94 26.71 -1.42
C VAL A 216 4.50 27.22 -1.39
N GLN A 217 3.52 26.37 -1.74
CA GLN A 217 2.09 26.71 -1.62
C GLN A 217 1.67 26.93 -0.16
N HIS A 218 2.11 26.07 0.75
CA HIS A 218 1.87 26.23 2.18
C HIS A 218 2.48 27.54 2.68
N LEU A 219 3.73 27.84 2.31
CA LEU A 219 4.42 29.07 2.69
C LEU A 219 3.67 30.33 2.20
N CYS A 220 3.28 30.35 0.92
CA CYS A 220 2.47 31.42 0.34
C CYS A 220 1.14 31.60 1.09
N ARG A 221 0.43 30.50 1.38
CA ARG A 221 -0.85 30.55 2.10
C ARG A 221 -0.69 31.09 3.52
N GLN A 222 0.30 30.61 4.27
CA GLN A 222 0.52 31.03 5.67
C GLN A 222 1.00 32.48 5.81
N LEU A 223 1.68 33.02 4.78
CA LEU A 223 2.17 34.39 4.78
C LEU A 223 1.30 35.34 3.95
N SER A 224 0.19 34.85 3.38
CA SER A 224 -0.65 35.60 2.44
C SER A 224 0.15 36.20 1.28
N LEU A 225 1.20 35.50 0.83
CA LEU A 225 1.99 35.90 -0.33
C LEU A 225 1.41 35.27 -1.60
N PRO A 226 1.25 36.03 -2.69
CA PRO A 226 0.82 35.48 -3.96
C PRO A 226 1.88 34.55 -4.56
N LEU A 227 1.48 33.58 -5.38
CA LEU A 227 2.41 32.60 -5.98
C LEU A 227 3.50 33.23 -6.86
N HIS A 228 3.29 34.44 -7.40
CA HIS A 228 4.33 35.14 -8.17
C HIS A 228 5.53 35.59 -7.31
N CYS A 229 5.42 35.55 -5.98
CA CYS A 229 6.53 35.69 -5.04
C CYS A 229 7.46 34.47 -5.06
N ILE A 230 7.07 33.35 -5.67
CA ILE A 230 7.92 32.18 -5.85
C ILE A 230 8.65 32.28 -7.19
N ARG A 231 9.97 32.13 -7.15
CA ARG A 231 10.85 32.01 -8.32
C ARG A 231 11.34 30.56 -8.42
N PRO A 232 10.79 29.74 -9.33
CA PRO A 232 11.31 28.40 -9.57
C PRO A 232 12.68 28.50 -10.26
N ILE A 233 13.64 27.71 -9.77
CA ILE A 233 14.97 27.56 -10.35
C ILE A 233 15.09 26.16 -10.95
N PRO A 234 15.52 26.03 -12.22
CA PRO A 234 15.64 24.74 -12.87
C PRO A 234 16.74 23.87 -12.26
N HIS A 235 16.72 22.59 -12.62
CA HIS A 235 17.79 21.66 -12.30
C HIS A 235 19.06 21.93 -13.09
N ASN A 236 20.16 21.48 -12.51
CA ASN A 236 21.44 21.45 -13.19
C ASN A 236 21.39 20.48 -14.40
N THR A 237 21.83 20.96 -15.56
CA THR A 237 21.72 20.22 -16.82
C THR A 237 23.06 19.73 -17.38
N MET A 238 24.20 20.17 -16.80
CA MET A 238 25.51 20.02 -17.45
C MET A 238 26.54 19.28 -16.61
N PHE A 239 26.70 19.59 -15.31
CA PHE A 239 27.77 19.04 -14.46
C PHE A 239 27.31 18.79 -13.03
N GLY A 240 27.54 17.60 -12.48
CA GLY A 240 27.09 17.20 -11.14
C GLY A 240 25.67 16.64 -11.10
N SER A 241 25.05 16.58 -9.92
CA SER A 241 23.71 15.98 -9.77
C SER A 241 22.68 16.74 -10.59
N ARG A 242 22.05 16.03 -11.55
CA ARG A 242 20.94 16.54 -12.38
C ARG A 242 19.65 16.78 -11.60
N TYR A 243 19.63 16.48 -10.30
CA TYR A 243 18.51 16.72 -9.40
C TYR A 243 18.78 17.87 -8.42
N SER A 244 19.99 18.43 -8.45
CA SER A 244 20.34 19.64 -7.69
C SER A 244 19.90 20.90 -8.42
N MET A 245 19.73 21.99 -7.68
CA MET A 245 19.43 23.33 -8.20
C MET A 245 20.55 23.82 -9.13
N ASP A 246 20.20 24.37 -10.30
CA ASP A 246 21.16 25.07 -11.16
C ASP A 246 21.57 26.40 -10.50
N VAL A 247 22.74 26.36 -9.87
CA VAL A 247 23.29 27.50 -9.14
C VAL A 247 23.69 28.66 -10.06
N ALA A 248 24.02 28.39 -11.32
CA ALA A 248 24.31 29.43 -12.32
C ALA A 248 23.02 30.11 -12.80
N ALA A 249 21.94 29.35 -12.97
CA ALA A 249 20.61 29.91 -13.23
C ALA A 249 20.11 30.76 -12.06
N LEU A 250 20.28 30.29 -10.81
CA LEU A 250 19.98 31.08 -9.62
C LEU A 250 20.76 32.39 -9.61
N GLU A 251 22.08 32.35 -9.82
CA GLU A 251 22.92 33.55 -9.78
C GLU A 251 22.53 34.59 -10.85
N ARG A 252 22.21 34.14 -12.08
CA ARG A 252 21.69 35.02 -13.14
C ARG A 252 20.37 35.65 -12.72
N ARG A 253 19.44 34.84 -12.20
CA ARG A 253 18.12 35.31 -11.79
C ARG A 253 18.18 36.32 -10.65
N LEU A 254 19.02 36.05 -9.65
CA LEU A 254 19.30 36.99 -8.56
C LEU A 254 19.92 38.30 -9.07
N ALA A 255 20.84 38.24 -10.03
CA ALA A 255 21.44 39.44 -10.61
C ALA A 255 20.39 40.32 -11.32
N GLU A 256 19.47 39.71 -12.08
CA GLU A 256 18.36 40.40 -12.74
C GLU A 256 17.37 40.99 -11.73
N ASP A 257 16.91 40.18 -10.77
CA ASP A 257 15.91 40.60 -9.79
C ASP A 257 16.47 41.67 -8.84
N THR A 258 17.76 41.65 -8.51
CA THR A 258 18.42 42.69 -7.69
C THR A 258 18.51 44.04 -8.40
N GLN A 259 18.55 44.05 -9.74
CA GLN A 259 18.55 45.28 -10.54
C GLN A 259 17.13 45.85 -10.75
N SER A 260 16.09 45.04 -10.52
CA SER A 260 14.70 45.46 -10.60
C SER A 260 14.28 46.23 -9.36
N ASN A 261 13.54 47.33 -9.55
CA ASN A 261 12.98 48.10 -8.44
C ASN A 261 11.64 47.56 -7.92
N ASN A 262 11.04 46.58 -8.61
CA ASN A 262 9.69 46.08 -8.32
C ASN A 262 9.67 44.79 -7.51
N VAL A 263 10.85 44.21 -7.24
CA VAL A 263 10.99 42.95 -6.52
C VAL A 263 12.17 43.03 -5.56
N THR A 264 12.16 42.18 -4.53
CA THR A 264 13.29 42.07 -3.60
C THR A 264 13.58 40.60 -3.32
N PRO A 265 14.79 40.13 -3.68
CA PRO A 265 15.27 38.82 -3.26
C PRO A 265 15.21 38.67 -1.73
N LEU A 266 14.41 37.71 -1.26
CA LEU A 266 14.13 37.50 0.15
C LEU A 266 14.88 36.29 0.70
N LEU A 267 14.65 35.12 0.10
CA LEU A 267 15.06 33.83 0.67
C LEU A 267 15.33 32.81 -0.43
N VAL A 268 16.38 32.00 -0.28
CA VAL A 268 16.65 30.79 -1.05
C VAL A 268 16.33 29.57 -0.18
N LEU A 269 15.43 28.72 -0.69
CA LEU A 269 15.13 27.39 -0.14
C LEU A 269 16.01 26.37 -0.85
N ALA A 270 16.92 25.75 -0.11
CA ALA A 270 17.82 24.75 -0.65
C ALA A 270 17.69 23.41 0.07
N GLU A 271 17.90 22.33 -0.67
CA GLU A 271 17.81 20.96 -0.18
C GLU A 271 19.21 20.44 0.16
N ALA A 272 19.39 20.01 1.40
CA ALA A 272 20.52 19.23 1.89
C ALA A 272 20.02 17.81 2.18
N GLY A 273 19.86 17.02 1.13
CA GLY A 273 19.26 15.69 1.16
C GLY A 273 17.75 15.75 0.97
N SER A 274 17.32 15.99 -0.27
CA SER A 274 15.90 16.00 -0.66
C SER A 274 15.15 14.76 -0.15
N VAL A 275 13.89 14.94 0.23
CA VAL A 275 13.09 13.89 0.90
C VAL A 275 13.01 12.61 0.06
N LEU A 276 12.75 12.73 -1.24
CA LEU A 276 12.61 11.56 -2.12
C LEU A 276 13.97 10.92 -2.42
N THR A 277 14.85 11.65 -3.11
CA THR A 277 16.06 11.09 -3.73
C THR A 277 17.36 11.29 -2.93
N GLY A 278 17.32 12.05 -1.84
CA GLY A 278 18.51 12.32 -1.02
C GLY A 278 19.56 13.22 -1.68
N HIS A 279 19.28 13.82 -2.85
CA HIS A 279 20.20 14.76 -3.50
C HIS A 279 20.36 16.05 -2.71
N CYS A 280 21.60 16.53 -2.64
CA CYS A 280 21.98 17.80 -2.04
C CYS A 280 22.28 18.86 -3.11
N ASP A 281 21.83 20.09 -2.86
CA ASP A 281 22.28 21.26 -3.61
C ASP A 281 23.74 21.59 -3.29
N ASN A 282 24.42 22.35 -4.16
CA ASN A 282 25.78 22.83 -3.89
C ASN A 282 25.78 23.94 -2.82
N ILE A 283 25.73 23.52 -1.54
CA ILE A 283 25.59 24.41 -0.39
C ILE A 283 26.73 25.42 -0.31
N THR A 284 27.96 25.01 -0.63
CA THR A 284 29.14 25.89 -0.65
C THR A 284 28.93 27.07 -1.59
N ARG A 285 28.48 26.80 -2.83
CA ARG A 285 28.23 27.85 -3.83
C ARG A 285 27.00 28.67 -3.50
N LEU A 286 25.92 28.04 -3.02
CA LEU A 286 24.70 28.73 -2.61
C LEU A 286 24.96 29.73 -1.48
N ARG A 287 25.76 29.36 -0.47
CA ARG A 287 26.16 30.29 0.60
C ARG A 287 26.87 31.51 0.04
N ALA A 288 27.86 31.32 -0.83
CA ALA A 288 28.61 32.41 -1.44
C ALA A 288 27.70 33.37 -2.25
N ILE A 289 26.73 32.83 -2.99
CA ILE A 289 25.75 33.63 -3.74
C ILE A 289 24.81 34.38 -2.80
N CYS A 290 24.29 33.72 -1.76
CA CYS A 290 23.42 34.35 -0.78
C CYS A 290 24.12 35.48 -0.04
N ASP A 291 25.41 35.35 0.28
CA ASP A 291 26.21 36.44 0.85
C ASP A 291 26.40 37.60 -0.14
N LYS A 292 26.68 37.30 -1.41
CA LYS A 292 26.87 38.31 -2.47
C LYS A 292 25.61 39.17 -2.70
N TYR A 293 24.44 38.56 -2.74
CA TYR A 293 23.16 39.25 -3.01
C TYR A 293 22.39 39.60 -1.74
N ASN A 294 22.94 39.31 -0.55
CA ASN A 294 22.30 39.50 0.75
C ASN A 294 20.91 38.84 0.83
N VAL A 295 20.84 37.54 0.50
CA VAL A 295 19.62 36.75 0.51
C VAL A 295 19.68 35.72 1.64
N TRP A 296 18.55 35.48 2.30
CA TRP A 296 18.49 34.50 3.38
C TRP A 296 18.63 33.08 2.84
N LEU A 297 19.56 32.27 3.37
CA LEU A 297 19.67 30.85 3.00
C LEU A 297 19.05 29.96 4.08
N HIS A 298 18.03 29.20 3.70
CA HIS A 298 17.41 28.18 4.54
C HIS A 298 17.67 26.78 3.97
N LEU A 299 18.21 25.87 4.79
CA LEU A 299 18.43 24.47 4.41
C LEU A 299 17.41 23.55 5.07
N ARG A 300 16.95 22.57 4.31
CA ARG A 300 16.12 21.45 4.77
C ARG A 300 16.59 20.16 4.13
N GLY A 301 16.26 19.01 4.72
CA GLY A 301 16.59 17.70 4.17
C GLY A 301 17.34 16.81 5.14
N HIS A 302 17.37 15.51 4.84
CA HIS A 302 17.85 14.47 5.77
C HIS A 302 19.37 14.42 5.87
N ALA A 303 20.12 14.92 4.88
CA ALA A 303 21.57 14.95 4.94
C ALA A 303 22.10 15.92 6.02
N LEU A 304 21.27 16.84 6.52
CA LEU A 304 21.58 17.67 7.70
C LEU A 304 21.91 16.84 8.95
N ALA A 305 21.40 15.62 9.06
CA ALA A 305 21.76 14.69 10.15
C ALA A 305 23.27 14.39 10.18
N ALA A 306 23.93 14.41 9.03
CA ALA A 306 25.37 14.14 8.93
C ALA A 306 26.24 15.18 9.64
N LEU A 307 25.74 16.39 9.88
CA LEU A 307 26.47 17.41 10.65
C LEU A 307 26.83 16.92 12.06
N ALA A 308 26.06 16.00 12.64
CA ALA A 308 26.37 15.39 13.93
C ALA A 308 27.55 14.39 13.89
N LEU A 309 27.94 13.94 12.71
CA LEU A 309 29.07 13.02 12.53
C LEU A 309 30.42 13.74 12.63
N ASN A 310 30.46 15.04 12.38
CA ASN A 310 31.71 15.79 12.35
C ASN A 310 32.25 16.03 13.78
N ASN A 311 33.39 15.41 14.08
CA ASN A 311 34.06 15.48 15.38
C ASN A 311 35.24 16.47 15.41
N SER A 312 35.49 17.24 14.34
CA SER A 312 36.62 18.19 14.31
C SER A 312 36.52 19.22 15.43
N THR A 313 37.57 19.29 16.24
CA THR A 313 37.80 20.40 17.16
C THR A 313 38.57 21.55 16.50
N ARG A 314 39.10 21.33 15.28
CA ARG A 314 39.95 22.29 14.55
C ARG A 314 39.20 23.10 13.50
N ASP A 315 38.06 22.62 13.03
CA ASP A 315 37.27 23.36 12.04
C ASP A 315 36.57 24.54 12.70
N LEU A 316 36.85 25.74 12.16
CA LEU A 316 36.08 26.92 12.46
C LEU A 316 34.63 26.64 12.03
N PRO A 317 33.61 26.99 12.83
CA PRO A 317 32.21 26.76 12.46
C PRO A 317 31.93 27.40 11.10
N SER A 318 31.72 26.57 10.08
CA SER A 318 31.40 27.06 8.75
C SER A 318 29.96 27.55 8.74
N LYS A 319 29.74 28.75 8.20
CA LYS A 319 28.41 29.31 8.05
C LYS A 319 27.73 28.63 6.84
N ILE A 320 27.19 27.43 7.03
CA ILE A 320 26.50 26.70 5.96
C ILE A 320 25.20 27.39 5.52
N ALA A 321 24.51 28.07 6.45
CA ALA A 321 23.21 28.70 6.22
C ALA A 321 22.87 29.73 7.29
N ASP A 322 21.80 30.51 7.06
CA ASP A 322 21.21 31.41 8.04
C ASP A 322 20.18 30.69 8.93
N SER A 323 19.57 29.62 8.43
CA SER A 323 18.69 28.74 9.20
C SER A 323 18.63 27.32 8.63
N ILE A 324 18.33 26.35 9.48
CA ILE A 324 18.16 24.94 9.11
C ILE A 324 16.96 24.33 9.85
N THR A 325 16.26 23.38 9.22
CA THR A 325 15.17 22.60 9.84
C THR A 325 15.67 21.20 10.20
N LEU A 326 15.46 20.79 11.45
CA LEU A 326 15.88 19.52 12.02
C LEU A 326 14.64 18.73 12.49
N PRO A 327 14.10 17.80 11.67
CA PRO A 327 13.02 16.91 12.05
C PRO A 327 13.55 15.75 12.91
N LEU A 328 14.00 16.06 14.14
CA LEU A 328 14.66 15.10 15.04
C LEU A 328 13.76 13.92 15.40
N GLY A 329 12.44 14.11 15.47
CA GLY A 329 11.50 13.02 15.72
C GLY A 329 11.54 11.95 14.64
N ILE A 330 11.68 12.36 13.37
CA ILE A 330 11.87 11.43 12.26
C ILE A 330 13.23 10.75 12.40
N TRP A 331 14.32 11.53 12.44
CA TRP A 331 15.68 10.99 12.44
C TRP A 331 16.02 10.07 13.61
N LEU A 332 15.39 10.29 14.77
CA LEU A 332 15.62 9.49 15.98
C LEU A 332 14.61 8.34 16.14
N GLY A 333 13.61 8.22 15.26
CA GLY A 333 12.55 7.21 15.38
C GLY A 333 11.58 7.48 16.54
N ILE A 334 11.34 8.75 16.85
CA ILE A 334 10.47 9.20 17.96
C ILE A 334 9.53 10.30 17.42
N PRO A 335 8.43 9.92 16.74
CA PRO A 335 7.55 10.87 16.05
C PRO A 335 6.92 11.95 16.94
N SER A 336 6.85 11.70 18.26
CA SER A 336 6.30 12.65 19.24
C SER A 336 7.23 13.82 19.54
N LEU A 337 8.46 13.87 19.02
CA LEU A 337 9.36 15.00 19.24
C LEU A 337 9.02 16.20 18.36
N PRO A 338 9.22 17.44 18.85
CA PRO A 338 9.05 18.64 18.02
C PRO A 338 10.09 18.71 16.91
N VAL A 339 9.71 19.33 15.80
CA VAL A 339 10.64 19.79 14.76
C VAL A 339 11.36 21.03 15.24
N VAL A 340 12.68 21.08 15.04
CA VAL A 340 13.51 22.21 15.50
C VAL A 340 13.97 23.05 14.33
N THR A 341 13.79 24.37 14.43
CA THR A 341 14.43 25.32 13.51
C THR A 341 15.59 25.99 14.21
N LEU A 342 16.82 25.73 13.76
CA LEU A 342 17.98 26.52 14.19
C LEU A 342 18.16 27.70 13.25
N TYR A 343 18.34 28.90 13.79
CA TYR A 343 18.48 30.12 13.00
C TYR A 343 19.47 31.09 13.63
N ARG A 344 20.10 31.91 12.79
CA ARG A 344 21.06 32.92 13.23
C ARG A 344 20.34 34.22 13.58
N LEU A 345 20.65 34.72 14.77
CA LEU A 345 20.14 35.99 15.27
C LEU A 345 20.79 37.19 14.58
N THR A 346 21.96 37.04 13.99
CA THR A 346 22.67 38.15 13.33
C THR A 346 22.68 38.01 11.82
N ASP A 347 22.78 39.15 11.15
CA ASP A 347 22.79 39.22 9.68
C ASP A 347 24.04 38.54 9.09
N THR A 348 24.06 38.43 7.76
CA THR A 348 25.11 37.82 6.94
C THR A 348 26.54 38.21 7.35
N LYS A 349 26.72 39.46 7.81
CA LYS A 349 28.01 40.09 8.08
C LYS A 349 28.66 39.77 9.44
N GLY A 350 28.00 39.02 10.32
CA GLY A 350 28.57 38.60 11.60
C GLY A 350 28.70 39.75 12.61
N GLY A 351 27.96 39.68 13.71
CA GLY A 351 27.98 40.65 14.80
C GLY A 351 27.35 40.07 16.06
N ARG A 352 27.39 40.82 17.16
CA ARG A 352 26.61 40.45 18.36
C ARG A 352 25.12 40.75 18.11
N PRO A 353 24.19 39.87 18.52
CA PRO A 353 22.76 40.12 18.39
C PRO A 353 22.37 41.46 19.02
N THR A 354 21.66 42.29 18.25
CA THR A 354 21.12 43.55 18.76
C THR A 354 19.76 43.33 19.40
N THR A 355 19.30 44.27 20.23
CA THR A 355 17.92 44.23 20.78
C THR A 355 16.87 44.15 19.66
N ARG A 356 17.13 44.83 18.53
CA ARG A 356 16.28 44.78 17.35
C ARG A 356 16.16 43.36 16.81
N ASP A 357 17.25 42.61 16.71
CA ASP A 357 17.22 41.24 16.17
C ASP A 357 16.34 40.30 17.00
N THR A 358 16.44 40.40 18.33
CA THR A 358 15.59 39.64 19.25
C THR A 358 14.13 40.04 19.10
N THR A 359 13.82 41.34 18.97
CA THR A 359 12.46 41.82 18.72
C THR A 359 11.89 41.27 17.41
N LEU A 360 12.66 41.29 16.31
CA LEU A 360 12.17 40.75 15.03
C LEU A 360 11.92 39.23 15.12
N SER A 361 12.74 38.49 15.86
CA SER A 361 12.54 37.06 16.11
C SER A 361 11.29 36.78 16.96
N LEU A 362 10.97 37.67 17.90
CA LEU A 362 9.74 37.61 18.68
C LEU A 362 8.51 37.86 17.78
N MET A 363 8.55 38.90 16.96
CA MET A 363 7.46 39.27 16.04
C MET A 363 7.25 38.24 14.95
N SER A 364 8.30 37.56 14.52
CA SER A 364 8.18 36.47 13.54
C SER A 364 7.53 35.21 14.12
N GLY A 365 7.38 35.12 15.44
CA GLY A 365 6.86 33.95 16.16
C GLY A 365 7.91 32.91 16.51
N LEU A 366 9.20 33.12 16.17
CA LEU A 366 10.27 32.15 16.50
C LEU A 366 10.50 32.00 18.01
N MET A 367 10.17 33.02 18.79
CA MET A 367 10.27 33.00 20.24
C MET A 367 8.92 32.76 20.94
N ALA A 368 7.88 32.32 20.22
CA ALA A 368 6.55 32.11 20.79
C ALA A 368 6.56 31.11 21.96
N ASP A 369 7.39 30.07 21.89
CA ASP A 369 7.49 29.05 22.94
C ASP A 369 8.00 29.62 24.26
N SER A 370 8.89 30.61 24.21
CA SER A 370 9.38 31.31 25.40
C SER A 370 8.29 32.11 26.13
N LEU A 371 7.21 32.45 25.42
CA LEU A 371 6.04 33.13 25.98
C LEU A 371 4.92 32.16 26.36
N SER A 372 4.97 30.93 25.85
CA SER A 372 3.97 29.88 26.08
C SER A 372 4.05 29.33 27.51
N ARG A 373 2.92 28.81 27.99
CA ARG A 373 2.89 27.98 29.21
C ARG A 373 3.14 26.51 28.92
N LYS A 374 3.01 26.09 27.66
CA LYS A 374 3.36 24.73 27.22
C LYS A 374 4.87 24.59 27.19
N LEU A 375 5.38 23.41 27.49
CA LEU A 375 6.81 23.08 27.41
C LEU A 375 7.06 22.15 26.20
N PRO A 376 6.93 22.63 24.95
CA PRO A 376 7.10 21.78 23.76
C PRO A 376 8.52 21.20 23.66
N THR A 377 9.51 21.87 24.27
CA THR A 377 10.91 21.41 24.30
C THR A 377 11.14 20.25 25.28
N LEU A 378 10.25 20.02 26.26
CA LEU A 378 10.49 19.07 27.34
C LEU A 378 10.71 17.62 26.85
N PRO A 379 9.88 17.05 25.95
CA PRO A 379 10.13 15.73 25.38
C PRO A 379 11.51 15.60 24.75
N LEU A 380 11.89 16.56 23.91
CA LEU A 380 13.21 16.57 23.27
C LEU A 380 14.36 16.72 24.29
N TRP A 381 14.18 17.56 25.31
CA TRP A 381 15.17 17.76 26.36
C TRP A 381 15.41 16.47 27.18
N CYS A 382 14.35 15.71 27.48
CA CYS A 382 14.46 14.40 28.13
C CYS A 382 15.16 13.38 27.21
N THR A 383 14.72 13.27 25.95
CA THR A 383 15.29 12.33 24.98
C THR A 383 16.76 12.57 24.72
N LEU A 384 17.20 13.82 24.55
CA LEU A 384 18.62 14.15 24.32
C LEU A 384 19.51 13.78 25.50
N GLN A 385 19.00 13.85 26.74
CA GLN A 385 19.74 13.40 27.92
C GLN A 385 19.82 11.87 28.01
N ALA A 386 18.73 11.18 27.68
CA ALA A 386 18.71 9.72 27.68
C ALA A 386 19.63 9.13 26.60
N LEU A 387 19.63 9.70 25.40
CA LEU A 387 20.52 9.27 24.30
C LEU A 387 21.96 9.74 24.48
N GLY A 388 22.15 10.94 25.06
CA GLY A 388 23.43 11.63 25.04
C GLY A 388 23.90 11.99 23.62
N ARG A 389 25.08 12.61 23.54
CA ARG A 389 25.70 12.96 22.25
C ARG A 389 26.04 11.71 21.42
N ASP A 390 26.60 10.70 22.08
CA ASP A 390 27.11 9.52 21.40
C ASP A 390 25.98 8.62 20.90
N GLY A 391 24.84 8.55 21.60
CA GLY A 391 23.67 7.82 21.12
C GLY A 391 23.11 8.42 19.83
N VAL A 392 22.96 9.76 19.77
CA VAL A 392 22.53 10.48 18.56
C VAL A 392 23.52 10.26 17.42
N GLN A 393 24.82 10.45 17.67
CA GLN A 393 25.86 10.28 16.66
C GLN A 393 25.93 8.83 16.14
N ASN A 394 25.86 7.83 17.03
CA ASN A 394 25.90 6.42 16.65
C ASN A 394 24.70 6.02 15.81
N ARG A 395 23.49 6.51 16.14
CA ARG A 395 22.30 6.26 15.32
C ARG A 395 22.49 6.80 13.91
N PHE A 396 22.85 8.07 13.75
CA PHE A 396 23.03 8.65 12.42
C PHE A 396 24.17 7.98 11.65
N LYS A 397 25.27 7.63 12.33
CA LYS A 397 26.37 6.86 11.73
C LYS A 397 25.84 5.57 11.11
N ARG A 398 25.08 4.78 11.86
CA ARG A 398 24.51 3.52 11.37
C ARG A 398 23.58 3.74 10.17
N CYS A 399 22.72 4.76 10.20
CA CYS A 399 21.84 5.07 9.07
C CYS A 399 22.63 5.37 7.78
N PHE A 400 23.64 6.25 7.85
CA PHE A 400 24.46 6.60 6.68
C PHE A 400 25.33 5.43 6.20
N SER A 401 25.89 4.64 7.12
CA SER A 401 26.66 3.45 6.77
C SER A 401 25.79 2.36 6.12
N ALA A 402 24.55 2.18 6.57
CA ALA A 402 23.62 1.22 5.97
C ALA A 402 23.30 1.57 4.51
N ILE A 403 23.06 2.86 4.21
CA ILE A 403 22.85 3.33 2.83
C ILE A 403 24.12 3.11 1.98
N GLU A 404 25.29 3.43 2.50
CA GLU A 404 26.56 3.23 1.81
C GLU A 404 26.80 1.75 1.47
N GLU A 405 26.57 0.84 2.43
CA GLU A 405 26.72 -0.60 2.23
C GLU A 405 25.71 -1.13 1.20
N LEU A 406 24.43 -0.77 1.35
CA LEU A 406 23.35 -1.20 0.45
C LEU A 406 23.58 -0.70 -0.98
N TYR A 407 23.97 0.57 -1.14
CA TYR A 407 24.31 1.16 -2.43
C TYR A 407 25.45 0.39 -3.12
N ASN A 408 26.51 0.07 -2.38
CA ASN A 408 27.68 -0.64 -2.92
C ASN A 408 27.39 -2.09 -3.34
N LYS A 409 26.44 -2.76 -2.67
CA LYS A 409 25.96 -4.09 -3.07
C LYS A 409 25.05 -4.01 -4.31
N ILE A 410 24.06 -3.13 -4.29
CA ILE A 410 23.04 -3.01 -5.36
C ILE A 410 23.63 -2.45 -6.66
N LYS A 411 24.62 -1.54 -6.60
CA LYS A 411 25.28 -0.99 -7.79
C LYS A 411 25.89 -2.06 -8.72
N LYS A 412 26.17 -3.26 -8.21
CA LYS A 412 26.72 -4.36 -9.00
C LYS A 412 25.68 -4.99 -9.95
N LEU A 413 24.39 -4.74 -9.71
CA LEU A 413 23.27 -5.29 -10.49
C LEU A 413 23.04 -4.42 -11.73
N SER A 414 23.28 -4.97 -12.93
CA SER A 414 23.21 -4.23 -14.20
C SER A 414 21.80 -3.80 -14.60
N CYS A 415 20.79 -4.53 -14.16
CA CYS A 415 19.37 -4.28 -14.43
C CYS A 415 18.71 -3.32 -13.41
N ILE A 416 19.50 -2.70 -12.52
CA ILE A 416 19.04 -1.70 -11.56
C ILE A 416 19.63 -0.34 -11.91
N SER A 417 18.77 0.68 -12.01
CA SER A 417 19.17 2.08 -12.13
C SER A 417 19.01 2.77 -10.79
N LEU A 418 20.12 3.33 -10.30
CA LEU A 418 20.19 4.10 -9.05
C LEU A 418 19.84 5.56 -9.33
N LEU A 419 18.85 6.09 -8.61
CA LEU A 419 18.33 7.45 -8.77
C LEU A 419 18.75 8.39 -7.63
N SER A 420 19.20 7.85 -6.51
CA SER A 420 19.65 8.61 -5.35
C SER A 420 21.07 9.18 -5.49
N GLN A 421 21.45 10.06 -4.55
CA GLN A 421 22.82 10.55 -4.45
C GLN A 421 23.82 9.40 -4.21
N ILE A 422 24.96 9.48 -4.89
CA ILE A 422 26.08 8.54 -4.77
C ILE A 422 26.79 8.76 -3.43
N PRO A 423 26.85 7.75 -2.54
CA PRO A 423 27.69 7.82 -1.34
C PRO A 423 29.17 7.97 -1.72
N GLY A 424 29.91 8.78 -0.96
CA GLY A 424 31.32 9.08 -1.21
C GLY A 424 31.60 10.18 -2.23
N GLY A 425 30.56 10.87 -2.69
CA GLY A 425 30.66 11.95 -3.69
C GLY A 425 30.86 11.44 -5.11
N GLU A 426 31.13 12.36 -6.05
CA GLU A 426 31.28 12.02 -7.47
C GLU A 426 32.43 11.04 -7.75
N SER A 427 33.49 11.07 -6.92
CA SER A 427 34.61 10.12 -7.00
C SER A 427 34.35 8.79 -6.30
N GLY A 428 33.32 8.69 -5.45
CA GLY A 428 33.03 7.51 -4.62
C GLY A 428 34.16 7.08 -3.70
N SER A 429 35.07 8.01 -3.37
CA SER A 429 36.36 7.70 -2.71
C SER A 429 36.34 7.85 -1.20
N TYR A 430 35.28 8.41 -0.63
CA TYR A 430 35.17 8.71 0.79
C TYR A 430 34.13 7.82 1.44
N THR A 431 34.50 7.07 2.47
CA THR A 431 33.51 6.33 3.27
C THR A 431 33.00 7.16 4.44
N VAL A 432 31.84 6.78 4.99
CA VAL A 432 31.34 7.36 6.26
C VAL A 432 32.36 7.18 7.39
N ASN A 433 33.10 6.05 7.40
CA ASN A 433 34.15 5.82 8.39
C ASN A 433 35.38 6.73 8.19
N ASP A 434 35.76 7.02 6.93
CA ASP A 434 36.84 7.96 6.63
C ASP A 434 36.48 9.38 7.09
N LEU A 435 35.20 9.77 6.94
CA LEU A 435 34.71 11.06 7.42
C LEU A 435 34.79 11.20 8.94
N LEU A 436 34.61 10.11 9.68
CA LEU A 436 34.78 10.09 11.14
C LEU A 436 36.25 10.15 11.55
N ALA A 437 37.14 9.53 10.76
CA ALA A 437 38.58 9.54 11.02
C ALA A 437 39.24 10.87 10.64
N ASN A 438 38.85 11.45 9.51
CA ASN A 438 39.36 12.69 8.95
C ASN A 438 38.19 13.65 8.72
N PRO A 439 37.91 14.53 9.69
CA PRO A 439 36.77 15.41 9.55
C PRO A 439 37.00 16.41 8.42
N VAL A 440 35.93 16.63 7.65
CA VAL A 440 35.88 17.53 6.49
C VAL A 440 35.08 18.79 6.83
N ASN A 441 35.17 19.81 5.97
CA ASN A 441 34.35 21.01 6.12
C ASN A 441 32.85 20.65 6.10
N SER A 442 32.05 21.32 6.93
CA SER A 442 30.61 21.04 7.07
C SER A 442 29.80 21.24 5.79
N SER A 443 30.31 21.94 4.78
CA SER A 443 29.65 22.01 3.48
C SER A 443 29.99 20.84 2.55
N GLN A 444 31.18 20.24 2.69
CA GLN A 444 31.64 19.09 1.90
C GLN A 444 30.99 17.78 2.35
N ILE A 445 30.56 17.70 3.62
CA ILE A 445 29.87 16.50 4.13
C ILE A 445 28.63 16.15 3.31
N PHE A 446 27.90 17.15 2.81
CA PHE A 446 26.69 16.96 2.01
C PHE A 446 26.96 16.41 0.61
N GLU A 447 28.19 16.57 0.10
CA GLU A 447 28.60 15.97 -1.17
C GLU A 447 28.97 14.49 -0.98
N ILE A 448 29.39 14.10 0.23
CA ILE A 448 29.88 12.75 0.56
C ILE A 448 28.73 11.83 1.00
N VAL A 449 27.84 12.29 1.86
CA VAL A 449 26.81 11.43 2.47
C VAL A 449 25.60 11.27 1.56
N SER A 450 24.92 10.13 1.67
CA SER A 450 23.62 9.90 1.05
C SER A 450 22.61 9.48 2.13
N SER A 451 21.48 10.18 2.21
CA SER A 451 20.48 9.96 3.26
C SER A 451 19.41 8.92 2.90
N ALA A 452 19.28 8.59 1.61
CA ALA A 452 18.29 7.65 1.10
C ALA A 452 18.86 6.92 -0.11
N LEU A 453 18.46 5.66 -0.28
CA LEU A 453 18.69 4.89 -1.49
C LEU A 453 17.40 4.86 -2.30
N VAL A 454 17.49 5.19 -3.58
CA VAL A 454 16.36 5.10 -4.52
C VAL A 454 16.81 4.38 -5.76
N PHE A 455 16.06 3.35 -6.15
CA PHE A 455 16.40 2.51 -7.29
C PHE A 455 15.16 2.01 -8.03
N GLN A 456 15.37 1.63 -9.29
CA GLN A 456 14.34 1.08 -10.17
C GLN A 456 14.93 -0.07 -11.00
N PHE A 457 14.14 -1.11 -11.22
CA PHE A 457 14.38 -2.12 -12.24
C PHE A 457 14.17 -1.53 -13.64
N VAL A 458 15.14 -1.75 -14.52
CA VAL A 458 15.19 -1.18 -15.87
C VAL A 458 15.50 -2.24 -16.92
N PRO A 459 15.15 -2.00 -18.20
CA PRO A 459 15.58 -2.85 -19.30
C PRO A 459 17.11 -2.97 -19.37
N THR A 460 17.63 -4.15 -19.70
CA THR A 460 19.08 -4.41 -19.82
C THR A 460 19.76 -3.61 -20.93
N ASP A 461 19.02 -3.24 -21.98
CA ASP A 461 19.53 -2.50 -23.13
C ASP A 461 19.50 -0.97 -22.93
N ARG A 462 19.07 -0.49 -21.76
CA ARG A 462 18.91 0.93 -21.49
C ARG A 462 20.25 1.55 -21.12
N ASP A 463 20.63 2.62 -21.83
CA ASP A 463 21.76 3.46 -21.42
C ASP A 463 21.54 3.97 -19.99
N SER A 464 22.49 3.70 -19.09
CA SER A 464 22.39 4.08 -17.67
C SER A 464 22.26 5.60 -17.44
N GLN A 465 22.48 6.42 -18.49
CA GLN A 465 22.38 7.88 -18.47
C GLN A 465 21.12 8.45 -19.14
N ALA A 466 20.25 7.60 -19.70
CA ALA A 466 19.00 8.05 -20.31
C ALA A 466 18.04 8.60 -19.22
N LEU A 467 17.50 9.80 -19.46
CA LEU A 467 16.55 10.51 -18.59
C LEU A 467 15.09 10.16 -18.88
N GLU A 468 14.84 9.20 -19.77
CA GLU A 468 13.49 8.88 -20.21
C GLU A 468 12.77 8.01 -19.18
N ARG A 469 11.52 8.36 -18.86
CA ARG A 469 10.66 7.56 -18.00
C ARG A 469 10.65 6.10 -18.48
N VAL A 470 10.73 5.15 -17.54
CA VAL A 470 10.68 3.73 -17.92
C VAL A 470 9.33 3.42 -18.59
N PRO A 471 9.27 2.43 -19.49
CA PRO A 471 8.00 2.04 -20.09
C PRO A 471 6.97 1.66 -19.00
N PRO A 472 5.67 1.93 -19.19
CA PRO A 472 4.63 1.66 -18.17
C PRO A 472 4.61 0.22 -17.66
N TYR A 473 5.11 -0.74 -18.44
CA TYR A 473 5.26 -2.12 -17.99
C TYR A 473 6.29 -2.25 -16.85
N TYR A 474 7.43 -1.55 -16.93
CA TYR A 474 8.46 -1.55 -15.89
C TYR A 474 8.00 -0.82 -14.62
N ASP A 475 7.15 0.21 -14.72
CA ASP A 475 6.49 0.81 -13.55
C ASP A 475 5.70 -0.25 -12.74
N LYS A 476 5.03 -1.18 -13.44
CA LYS A 476 4.29 -2.30 -12.80
C LYS A 476 5.25 -3.32 -12.19
N LEU A 477 6.35 -3.66 -12.87
CA LEU A 477 7.38 -4.55 -12.34
C LEU A 477 8.04 -3.96 -11.07
N ASN A 478 8.33 -2.65 -11.07
CA ASN A 478 8.85 -1.93 -9.91
C ASN A 478 7.85 -1.90 -8.75
N SER A 479 6.56 -1.70 -9.06
CA SER A 479 5.50 -1.76 -8.05
C SER A 479 5.42 -3.14 -7.39
N TRP A 480 5.47 -4.20 -8.21
CA TRP A 480 5.49 -5.58 -7.71
C TRP A 480 6.75 -5.86 -6.88
N LEU A 481 7.94 -5.48 -7.36
CA LEU A 481 9.18 -5.68 -6.64
C LEU A 481 9.17 -4.98 -5.28
N GLY A 482 8.70 -3.73 -5.22
CA GLY A 482 8.57 -3.02 -3.94
C GLY A 482 7.59 -3.69 -2.98
N GLN A 483 6.44 -4.19 -3.47
CA GLN A 483 5.48 -4.93 -2.65
C GLN A 483 6.06 -6.24 -2.10
N ILE A 484 6.84 -6.96 -2.90
CA ILE A 484 7.52 -8.18 -2.46
C ILE A 484 8.56 -7.85 -1.38
N LEU A 485 9.37 -6.81 -1.58
CA LEU A 485 10.34 -6.37 -0.57
C LEU A 485 9.66 -5.93 0.74
N GLN A 486 8.53 -5.21 0.66
CA GLN A 486 7.75 -4.82 1.85
C GLN A 486 7.18 -6.02 2.61
N ARG A 487 6.78 -7.08 1.90
CA ARG A 487 6.18 -8.28 2.49
C ARG A 487 7.23 -9.22 3.07
N ASP A 488 8.33 -9.44 2.36
CA ASP A 488 9.31 -10.48 2.68
C ASP A 488 10.45 -9.97 3.58
N ILE A 489 10.65 -8.64 3.67
CA ILE A 489 11.69 -8.02 4.50
C ILE A 489 11.06 -7.07 5.53
N GLU A 490 10.90 -7.55 6.77
CA GLU A 490 10.29 -6.76 7.86
C GLU A 490 11.26 -5.73 8.46
N ASN A 491 12.55 -6.07 8.59
CA ASN A 491 13.56 -5.26 9.29
C ASN A 491 14.05 -4.03 8.51
N VAL A 492 13.69 -3.89 7.23
CA VAL A 492 14.08 -2.77 6.38
C VAL A 492 12.85 -2.14 5.78
N GLN A 493 12.48 -0.96 6.29
CA GLN A 493 11.36 -0.20 5.75
C GLN A 493 11.65 0.22 4.30
N THR A 494 10.84 -0.31 3.38
CA THR A 494 10.87 0.03 1.96
C THR A 494 9.60 0.79 1.58
N GLU A 495 9.74 1.79 0.72
CA GLU A 495 8.63 2.63 0.26
C GLU A 495 8.58 2.67 -1.26
N LEU A 496 7.37 2.63 -1.82
CA LEU A 496 7.13 2.90 -3.23
C LEU A 496 6.89 4.40 -3.42
N CYS A 497 7.62 5.01 -4.36
CA CYS A 497 7.44 6.42 -4.69
C CYS A 497 7.37 6.63 -6.21
N GLU A 498 6.62 7.65 -6.63
CA GLU A 498 6.57 8.08 -8.02
C GLU A 498 7.47 9.31 -8.21
N ILE A 499 8.38 9.23 -9.18
CA ILE A 499 9.32 10.30 -9.54
C ILE A 499 8.94 10.79 -10.93
N GLU A 500 8.61 12.08 -11.06
CA GLU A 500 8.00 12.67 -12.28
C GLU A 500 8.68 12.26 -13.61
N HIS A 501 10.01 12.18 -13.62
CA HIS A 501 10.79 11.86 -14.83
C HIS A 501 11.22 10.40 -14.94
N HIS A 502 11.04 9.58 -13.89
CA HIS A 502 11.53 8.20 -13.86
C HIS A 502 10.41 7.16 -13.77
N GLY A 503 9.26 7.50 -13.17
CA GLY A 503 8.17 6.56 -12.92
C GLY A 503 8.22 6.02 -11.48
N VAL A 504 7.78 4.78 -11.29
CA VAL A 504 7.73 4.12 -9.98
C VAL A 504 9.12 3.61 -9.59
N ALA A 505 9.57 3.99 -8.39
CA ALA A 505 10.83 3.59 -7.82
C ALA A 505 10.65 3.08 -6.39
N ILE A 506 11.67 2.35 -5.91
CA ILE A 506 11.74 1.82 -4.56
C ILE A 506 12.73 2.68 -3.77
N ARG A 507 12.30 3.13 -2.59
CA ARG A 507 13.03 4.02 -1.70
C ARG A 507 13.28 3.36 -0.36
N ILE A 508 14.49 3.53 0.16
CA ILE A 508 14.92 3.08 1.49
C ILE A 508 15.59 4.26 2.20
N CYS A 509 15.05 4.67 3.34
CA CYS A 509 15.61 5.74 4.16
C CYS A 509 15.68 5.32 5.64
N PRO A 510 16.83 4.80 6.11
CA PRO A 510 17.01 4.38 7.51
C PRO A 510 16.85 5.50 8.54
N LEU A 511 16.87 6.77 8.12
CA LEU A 511 16.60 7.92 9.00
C LEU A 511 15.10 8.08 9.31
N GLU A 512 14.22 7.52 8.49
CA GLU A 512 12.77 7.59 8.70
C GLU A 512 12.22 6.35 9.43
N SER A 513 13.05 5.29 9.56
CA SER A 513 12.66 4.09 10.30
C SER A 513 12.51 4.38 11.80
N PRO A 514 11.36 4.04 12.42
CA PRO A 514 11.12 4.20 13.85
C PRO A 514 12.00 3.25 14.69
N GLU A 515 12.44 2.14 14.11
CA GLU A 515 13.20 1.10 14.79
C GLU A 515 14.72 1.36 14.73
N GLN A 516 15.51 0.35 15.07
CA GLN A 516 16.95 0.42 14.92
C GLN A 516 17.32 0.47 13.42
N PRO A 517 18.36 1.23 13.04
CA PRO A 517 18.85 1.19 11.67
C PRO A 517 19.27 -0.23 11.27
N PRO A 518 19.08 -0.63 9.99
CA PRO A 518 19.39 -1.98 9.51
C PRO A 518 20.81 -2.43 9.85
N THR A 519 20.95 -3.69 10.25
CA THR A 519 22.26 -4.33 10.45
C THR A 519 22.82 -4.82 9.12
N SER A 520 24.12 -5.19 9.09
CA SER A 520 24.71 -5.76 7.87
C SER A 520 24.05 -7.09 7.46
N GLU A 521 23.52 -7.87 8.42
CA GLU A 521 22.75 -9.09 8.12
C GLU A 521 21.42 -8.76 7.45
N ASP A 522 20.69 -7.73 7.93
CA ASP A 522 19.47 -7.26 7.27
C ASP A 522 19.76 -6.77 5.85
N ILE A 523 20.92 -6.12 5.65
CA ILE A 523 21.38 -5.66 4.34
C ILE A 523 21.74 -6.85 3.43
N ASP A 524 22.34 -7.92 3.95
CA ASP A 524 22.59 -9.14 3.18
C ASP A 524 21.27 -9.82 2.78
N ASN A 525 20.30 -9.88 3.69
CA ASN A 525 18.99 -10.49 3.43
C ASN A 525 18.20 -9.75 2.34
N ILE A 526 18.15 -8.41 2.38
CA ILE A 526 17.47 -7.62 1.34
C ILE A 526 18.17 -7.75 -0.02
N VAL A 527 19.51 -7.82 -0.04
CA VAL A 527 20.26 -8.00 -1.30
C VAL A 527 20.01 -9.39 -1.88
N ALA A 528 20.02 -10.44 -1.06
CA ALA A 528 19.72 -11.79 -1.50
C ALA A 528 18.29 -11.92 -2.04
N CYS A 529 17.31 -11.32 -1.34
CA CYS A 529 15.93 -11.25 -1.82
C CYS A 529 15.85 -10.52 -3.16
N LEU A 530 16.51 -9.36 -3.27
CA LEU A 530 16.53 -8.56 -4.50
C LEU A 530 17.14 -9.33 -5.68
N GLU A 531 18.26 -10.03 -5.48
CA GLU A 531 18.88 -10.88 -6.50
C GLU A 531 17.92 -11.97 -6.99
N GLN A 532 17.27 -12.69 -6.07
CA GLN A 532 16.28 -13.71 -6.41
C GLN A 532 15.09 -13.12 -7.18
N GLN A 533 14.53 -11.99 -6.75
CA GLN A 533 13.39 -11.38 -7.43
C GLN A 533 13.78 -10.81 -8.80
N ILE A 534 14.99 -10.29 -8.95
CA ILE A 534 15.51 -9.81 -10.24
C ILE A 534 15.60 -10.94 -11.26
N GLU A 535 16.03 -12.14 -10.87
CA GLU A 535 16.06 -13.30 -11.77
C GLU A 535 14.66 -13.61 -12.33
N ILE A 536 13.64 -13.58 -11.46
CA ILE A 536 12.23 -13.76 -11.84
C ILE A 536 11.78 -12.64 -12.80
N LEU A 537 12.13 -11.38 -12.52
CA LEU A 537 11.77 -10.25 -13.37
C LEU A 537 12.41 -10.34 -14.76
N LEU A 538 13.69 -10.69 -14.83
CA LEU A 538 14.41 -10.87 -16.09
C LEU A 538 13.79 -12.00 -16.92
N ALA A 539 13.55 -13.16 -16.30
CA ALA A 539 12.89 -14.29 -16.96
C ALA A 539 11.49 -13.91 -17.45
N THR A 540 10.71 -13.18 -16.64
CA THR A 540 9.37 -12.72 -17.03
C THR A 540 9.40 -11.76 -18.20
N VAL A 541 10.37 -10.85 -18.27
CA VAL A 541 10.54 -9.94 -19.41
C VAL A 541 10.89 -10.72 -20.68
N GLU A 542 11.83 -11.66 -20.61
CA GLU A 542 12.24 -12.50 -21.75
C GLU A 542 11.07 -13.37 -22.27
N HIS A 543 10.38 -14.05 -21.35
CA HIS A 543 9.25 -14.91 -21.69
C HIS A 543 8.03 -14.15 -22.20
N LYS A 544 7.91 -12.85 -21.90
CA LYS A 544 6.78 -12.04 -22.36
C LYS A 544 6.74 -11.90 -23.88
N ASP A 545 7.89 -11.71 -24.53
CA ASP A 545 7.94 -11.61 -25.99
C ASP A 545 7.57 -12.93 -26.66
N ILE A 546 8.01 -14.05 -26.06
CA ILE A 546 7.63 -15.40 -26.49
C ILE A 546 6.12 -15.61 -26.31
N PHE A 547 5.58 -15.25 -25.16
CA PHE A 547 4.16 -15.33 -24.84
C PHE A 547 3.30 -14.55 -25.83
N VAL A 548 3.63 -13.28 -26.10
CA VAL A 548 2.90 -12.44 -27.05
C VAL A 548 2.93 -13.04 -28.45
N ARG A 549 4.08 -13.55 -28.89
CA ARG A 549 4.22 -14.22 -30.19
C ARG A 549 3.34 -15.48 -30.30
N LEU A 550 3.43 -16.38 -29.32
CA LEU A 550 2.67 -17.63 -29.32
C LEU A 550 1.15 -17.42 -29.26
N VAL A 551 0.69 -16.43 -28.49
CA VAL A 551 -0.73 -16.05 -28.46
C VAL A 551 -1.17 -15.48 -29.81
N SER A 552 -0.33 -14.66 -30.45
CA SER A 552 -0.65 -14.05 -31.75
C SER A 552 -0.65 -15.04 -32.92
N GLU A 553 0.08 -16.16 -32.79
CA GLU A 553 0.10 -17.26 -33.77
C GLU A 553 -1.15 -18.16 -33.67
N ASN A 554 -1.99 -17.99 -32.63
CA ASN A 554 -3.15 -18.82 -32.37
C ASN A 554 -4.46 -18.08 -32.69
N ASP A 555 -5.37 -18.72 -33.44
CA ASP A 555 -6.64 -18.11 -33.82
C ASP A 555 -7.66 -18.02 -32.67
N SER A 556 -7.55 -18.90 -31.66
CA SER A 556 -8.51 -19.00 -30.55
C SER A 556 -8.06 -18.27 -29.28
N LEU A 557 -6.82 -17.79 -29.22
CA LEU A 557 -6.28 -17.07 -28.07
C LEU A 557 -6.08 -15.61 -28.44
N HIS A 558 -6.52 -14.72 -27.56
CA HIS A 558 -6.38 -13.28 -27.74
C HIS A 558 -5.68 -12.66 -26.55
N LEU A 559 -4.66 -11.84 -26.85
CA LEU A 559 -3.94 -11.09 -25.84
C LEU A 559 -4.88 -10.03 -25.25
N VAL A 560 -4.95 -9.98 -23.91
CA VAL A 560 -5.72 -8.99 -23.18
C VAL A 560 -4.77 -8.04 -22.48
N GLU A 561 -4.95 -6.75 -22.75
CA GLU A 561 -4.24 -5.71 -22.02
C GLU A 561 -4.83 -5.55 -20.62
N MET A 562 -4.01 -5.84 -19.60
CA MET A 562 -4.39 -5.66 -18.20
C MET A 562 -3.67 -4.45 -17.59
N PRO A 563 -4.38 -3.34 -17.34
CA PRO A 563 -3.80 -2.18 -16.67
C PRO A 563 -3.41 -2.59 -15.24
N GLY A 564 -2.28 -2.08 -14.75
CA GLY A 564 -1.76 -2.41 -13.41
C GLY A 564 -1.17 -3.82 -13.21
N TRP A 565 -1.21 -4.73 -14.19
CA TRP A 565 -0.65 -6.07 -14.01
C TRP A 565 0.85 -6.19 -14.30
N ALA A 566 1.59 -6.70 -13.32
CA ALA A 566 2.99 -7.06 -13.41
C ALA A 566 3.10 -8.58 -13.69
N GLY A 567 3.52 -8.96 -14.90
CA GLY A 567 3.57 -10.35 -15.36
C GLY A 567 3.52 -10.48 -16.89
N LEU A 568 3.40 -11.74 -17.37
CA LEU A 568 3.33 -12.04 -18.80
C LEU A 568 2.15 -11.33 -19.49
N GLY A 569 0.95 -11.39 -18.88
CA GLY A 569 -0.24 -10.72 -19.40
C GLY A 569 -1.53 -11.47 -19.12
N GLY A 570 -2.60 -11.10 -19.83
CA GLY A 570 -3.86 -11.83 -19.85
C GLY A 570 -4.07 -12.52 -21.19
N VAL A 571 -4.65 -13.71 -21.19
CA VAL A 571 -5.11 -14.41 -22.40
C VAL A 571 -6.59 -14.69 -22.28
N ARG A 572 -7.33 -14.38 -23.33
CA ARG A 572 -8.74 -14.76 -23.46
C ARG A 572 -8.85 -15.90 -24.46
N TYR A 573 -9.59 -16.92 -24.09
CA TYR A 573 -10.01 -17.96 -25.02
C TYR A 573 -11.30 -17.50 -25.71
N ALA A 574 -11.28 -17.43 -27.04
CA ALA A 574 -12.42 -17.07 -27.87
C ALA A 574 -12.51 -18.04 -29.07
N PRO A 575 -13.61 -18.77 -29.24
CA PRO A 575 -13.78 -19.66 -30.38
C PRO A 575 -13.75 -18.88 -31.72
N PRO A 576 -13.22 -19.45 -32.82
CA PRO A 576 -13.08 -18.76 -34.11
C PRO A 576 -14.40 -18.22 -34.69
N THR A 577 -15.53 -18.79 -34.28
CA THR A 577 -16.88 -18.37 -34.69
C THR A 577 -17.34 -17.03 -34.11
N TRP A 578 -16.67 -16.49 -33.09
CA TRP A 578 -17.07 -15.28 -32.38
C TRP A 578 -16.41 -13.98 -32.88
N ILE A 579 -15.45 -14.08 -33.81
CA ILE A 579 -14.68 -12.95 -34.35
C ILE A 579 -15.57 -11.87 -35.02
N HIS A 580 -16.85 -12.17 -35.31
CA HIS A 580 -17.76 -11.27 -36.03
C HIS A 580 -19.02 -10.80 -35.28
N VAL A 581 -19.23 -11.14 -34.00
CA VAL A 581 -20.49 -10.81 -33.29
C VAL A 581 -20.22 -10.19 -31.91
N MET A 582 -20.21 -8.85 -31.84
CA MET A 582 -20.02 -8.06 -30.62
C MET A 582 -21.37 -7.62 -30.01
N THR A 583 -22.31 -8.55 -29.84
CA THR A 583 -23.57 -8.29 -29.11
C THR A 583 -23.35 -8.43 -27.60
N ASP A 584 -24.11 -7.70 -26.77
CA ASP A 584 -23.98 -7.77 -25.31
C ASP A 584 -24.17 -9.20 -24.75
N GLN A 585 -25.02 -9.99 -25.38
CA GLN A 585 -25.22 -11.40 -25.02
C GLN A 585 -23.99 -12.28 -25.30
N ALA A 586 -23.25 -12.00 -26.38
CA ALA A 586 -22.04 -12.74 -26.73
C ALA A 586 -20.89 -12.43 -25.75
N LYS A 587 -20.85 -11.20 -25.23
CA LYS A 587 -19.92 -10.79 -24.17
C LYS A 587 -20.17 -11.54 -22.86
N GLU A 588 -21.44 -11.68 -22.47
CA GLU A 588 -21.82 -12.41 -21.26
C GLU A 588 -21.48 -13.91 -21.36
N GLU A 589 -21.74 -14.53 -22.51
CA GLU A 589 -21.34 -15.92 -22.78
C GLU A 589 -19.82 -16.09 -22.77
N LEU A 590 -19.07 -15.16 -23.35
CA LEU A 590 -17.60 -15.17 -23.35
C LEU A 590 -17.03 -15.03 -21.94
N ASN A 591 -17.65 -14.18 -21.11
CA ASN A 591 -17.29 -14.06 -19.70
C ASN A 591 -17.55 -15.37 -18.96
N LYS A 592 -18.74 -15.95 -19.10
CA LYS A 592 -19.09 -17.24 -18.48
C LYS A 592 -18.11 -18.34 -18.89
N LEU A 593 -17.76 -18.41 -20.17
CA LEU A 593 -16.79 -19.37 -20.70
C LEU A 593 -15.40 -19.20 -20.07
N ASN A 594 -14.87 -17.97 -20.04
CA ASN A 594 -13.54 -17.70 -19.49
C ASN A 594 -13.49 -17.83 -17.96
N THR A 595 -14.57 -17.51 -17.25
CA THR A 595 -14.67 -17.77 -15.80
C THR A 595 -14.64 -19.26 -15.50
N GLN A 596 -15.42 -20.07 -16.23
CA GLN A 596 -15.39 -21.54 -16.09
C GLN A 596 -14.04 -22.15 -16.48
N LEU A 597 -13.41 -21.61 -17.52
CA LEU A 597 -12.04 -21.98 -17.92
C LEU A 597 -11.05 -21.74 -16.78
N VAL A 598 -11.08 -20.57 -16.14
CA VAL A 598 -10.19 -20.28 -15.01
C VAL A 598 -10.49 -21.18 -13.81
N GLU A 599 -11.75 -21.47 -13.51
CA GLU A 599 -12.11 -22.42 -12.45
C GLU A 599 -11.58 -23.83 -12.72
N ALA A 600 -11.70 -24.29 -13.97
CA ALA A 600 -11.14 -25.57 -14.40
C ALA A 600 -9.61 -25.59 -14.32
N LEU A 601 -8.94 -24.52 -14.77
CA LEU A 601 -7.49 -24.37 -14.67
C LEU A 601 -7.01 -24.34 -13.21
N ARG A 602 -7.72 -23.61 -12.32
CA ARG A 602 -7.43 -23.55 -10.89
C ARG A 602 -7.52 -24.90 -10.18
N SER A 603 -8.36 -25.80 -10.68
CA SER A 603 -8.44 -27.18 -10.17
C SER A 603 -7.22 -28.01 -10.52
N THR A 604 -6.49 -27.65 -11.58
CA THR A 604 -5.26 -28.31 -12.01
C THR A 604 -4.04 -27.67 -11.35
N ASP A 605 -3.95 -26.34 -11.39
CA ASP A 605 -2.88 -25.56 -10.78
C ASP A 605 -3.42 -24.24 -10.20
N ALA A 606 -3.11 -24.00 -8.92
CA ALA A 606 -3.53 -22.81 -8.20
C ALA A 606 -2.89 -21.50 -8.72
N ALA A 607 -1.85 -21.57 -9.55
CA ALA A 607 -1.18 -20.42 -10.13
C ALA A 607 -2.06 -19.63 -11.13
N PHE A 608 -3.10 -20.26 -11.70
CA PHE A 608 -4.02 -19.58 -12.60
C PHE A 608 -5.03 -18.71 -11.82
N SER A 609 -5.22 -17.47 -12.29
CA SER A 609 -6.17 -16.55 -11.66
C SER A 609 -7.08 -15.88 -12.70
N LEU A 610 -8.24 -15.44 -12.23
CA LEU A 610 -9.19 -14.70 -13.05
C LEU A 610 -8.69 -13.26 -13.17
N GLY A 611 -8.58 -12.78 -14.41
CA GLY A 611 -8.32 -11.38 -14.74
C GLY A 611 -9.50 -10.76 -15.47
N GLU A 612 -9.49 -9.45 -15.55
CA GLU A 612 -10.46 -8.65 -16.30
C GLU A 612 -9.70 -7.68 -17.20
N GLY A 613 -10.10 -7.62 -18.47
CA GLY A 613 -9.55 -6.65 -19.44
C GLY A 613 -10.14 -5.26 -19.26
N THR A 614 -9.56 -4.27 -19.94
CA THR A 614 -10.11 -2.90 -20.00
C THR A 614 -11.53 -2.82 -20.60
N ASP A 615 -11.93 -3.86 -21.31
CA ASP A 615 -13.24 -4.05 -21.92
C ASP A 615 -14.29 -4.67 -20.98
N GLY A 616 -13.94 -4.95 -19.72
CA GLY A 616 -14.82 -5.58 -18.74
C GLY A 616 -15.04 -7.07 -18.98
N LEU A 617 -14.20 -7.70 -19.81
CA LEU A 617 -14.31 -9.10 -20.17
C LEU A 617 -13.27 -9.95 -19.45
N ALA A 618 -13.69 -11.12 -18.96
CA ALA A 618 -12.88 -12.08 -18.24
C ALA A 618 -11.74 -12.64 -19.11
N CYS A 619 -10.62 -12.93 -18.46
CA CYS A 619 -9.47 -13.56 -19.09
C CYS A 619 -8.66 -14.39 -18.07
N VAL A 620 -7.82 -15.29 -18.56
CA VAL A 620 -6.84 -16.02 -17.75
C VAL A 620 -5.63 -15.10 -17.52
N ARG A 621 -5.27 -14.89 -16.26
CA ARG A 621 -4.16 -14.03 -15.86
C ARG A 621 -2.89 -14.83 -15.61
N PHE A 622 -1.79 -14.44 -16.27
CA PHE A 622 -0.47 -15.03 -16.13
C PHE A 622 0.46 -14.10 -15.36
N GLY A 623 0.96 -14.58 -14.23
CA GLY A 623 1.83 -13.81 -13.32
C GLY A 623 3.29 -13.75 -13.73
N MET A 624 4.13 -13.63 -12.71
CA MET A 624 5.58 -13.73 -12.84
C MET A 624 5.98 -15.18 -13.11
N VAL A 625 7.03 -15.36 -13.90
CA VAL A 625 7.55 -16.68 -14.29
C VAL A 625 9.05 -16.77 -14.06
N THR A 626 9.52 -17.99 -13.83
CA THR A 626 10.95 -18.31 -13.70
C THR A 626 11.52 -18.77 -15.04
N GLN A 627 12.84 -18.84 -15.15
CA GLN A 627 13.52 -19.26 -16.39
C GLN A 627 13.18 -20.70 -16.82
N GLU A 628 12.75 -21.55 -15.89
CA GLU A 628 12.37 -22.94 -16.16
C GLU A 628 10.93 -23.07 -16.69
N THR A 629 10.17 -21.97 -16.75
CA THR A 629 8.76 -22.01 -17.11
C THR A 629 8.57 -22.21 -18.61
N ASP A 630 7.93 -23.32 -19.02
CA ASP A 630 7.54 -23.53 -20.41
C ASP A 630 6.21 -22.81 -20.74
N VAL A 631 6.35 -21.62 -21.31
CA VAL A 631 5.22 -20.78 -21.75
C VAL A 631 4.36 -21.48 -22.81
N ALA A 632 4.94 -22.30 -23.68
CA ALA A 632 4.20 -22.97 -24.74
C ALA A 632 3.31 -24.09 -24.19
N GLU A 633 3.81 -24.83 -23.20
CA GLU A 633 3.02 -25.84 -22.48
C GLU A 633 1.86 -25.19 -21.72
N LEU A 634 2.11 -24.07 -21.01
CA LEU A 634 1.07 -23.33 -20.30
C LEU A 634 -0.05 -22.84 -21.24
N LEU A 635 0.31 -22.27 -22.39
CA LEU A 635 -0.67 -21.83 -23.40
C LEU A 635 -1.43 -23.01 -24.03
N SER A 636 -0.74 -24.14 -24.23
CA SER A 636 -1.35 -25.37 -24.74
C SER A 636 -2.37 -25.94 -23.75
N LEU A 637 -2.07 -25.89 -22.46
CA LEU A 637 -3.00 -26.28 -21.40
C LEU A 637 -4.25 -25.39 -21.40
N VAL A 638 -4.09 -24.06 -21.47
CA VAL A 638 -5.22 -23.12 -21.57
C VAL A 638 -6.08 -23.42 -22.79
N LEU A 639 -5.47 -23.73 -23.93
CA LEU A 639 -6.18 -24.07 -25.15
C LEU A 639 -6.93 -25.40 -25.05
N GLN A 640 -6.30 -26.43 -24.48
CA GLN A 640 -6.94 -27.74 -24.27
C GLN A 640 -8.14 -27.63 -23.33
N VAL A 641 -7.96 -27.01 -22.15
CA VAL A 641 -9.05 -26.84 -21.18
C VAL A 641 -10.13 -25.91 -21.75
N GLY A 642 -9.76 -24.88 -22.52
CA GLY A 642 -10.70 -24.00 -23.21
C GLY A 642 -11.61 -24.76 -24.17
N GLN A 643 -11.05 -25.68 -24.96
CA GLN A 643 -11.81 -26.55 -25.87
C GLN A 643 -12.71 -27.54 -25.12
N GLU A 644 -12.23 -28.11 -24.02
CA GLU A 644 -13.03 -29.02 -23.17
C GLU A 644 -14.21 -28.30 -22.53
N VAL A 645 -13.99 -27.10 -21.98
CA VAL A 645 -15.06 -26.28 -21.39
C VAL A 645 -16.05 -25.83 -22.47
N GLU A 646 -15.58 -25.41 -23.65
CA GLU A 646 -16.43 -25.06 -24.79
C GLU A 646 -17.31 -26.25 -25.23
N ALA A 647 -16.72 -27.44 -25.36
CA ALA A 647 -17.45 -28.65 -25.73
C ALA A 647 -18.49 -29.03 -24.66
N SER A 648 -18.15 -28.90 -23.37
CA SER A 648 -19.08 -29.14 -22.27
C SER A 648 -20.24 -28.14 -22.25
N SER A 649 -19.97 -26.86 -22.54
CA SER A 649 -20.98 -25.81 -22.63
C SER A 649 -21.95 -26.07 -23.77
N LYS A 650 -21.43 -26.38 -24.97
CA LYS A 650 -22.25 -26.75 -26.14
C LYS A 650 -23.13 -27.99 -25.88
N LEU A 651 -22.60 -28.98 -25.15
CA LEU A 651 -23.35 -30.17 -24.77
C LEU A 651 -24.47 -29.84 -23.78
N LEU A 652 -24.22 -29.00 -22.78
CA LEU A 652 -25.23 -28.54 -21.83
C LEU A 652 -26.32 -27.72 -22.52
N ASP A 653 -25.99 -26.86 -23.48
CA ASP A 653 -26.97 -26.10 -24.26
C ASP A 653 -27.86 -27.03 -25.10
N THR A 654 -27.24 -28.04 -25.74
CA THR A 654 -27.97 -29.06 -26.50
C THR A 654 -28.93 -29.84 -25.59
N ILE A 655 -28.46 -30.27 -24.41
CA ILE A 655 -29.30 -30.97 -23.42
C ILE A 655 -30.41 -30.07 -22.91
N SER A 656 -30.11 -28.80 -22.61
CA SER A 656 -31.10 -27.81 -22.15
C SER A 656 -32.20 -27.60 -23.19
N GLU A 657 -31.84 -27.50 -24.48
CA GLU A 657 -32.81 -27.39 -25.58
C GLU A 657 -33.67 -28.66 -25.69
N VAL A 658 -33.06 -29.85 -25.59
CA VAL A 658 -33.76 -31.14 -25.58
C VAL A 658 -34.70 -31.25 -24.37
N VAL A 659 -34.27 -30.80 -23.19
CA VAL A 659 -35.09 -30.79 -21.97
C VAL A 659 -36.25 -29.82 -22.11
N LYS A 660 -36.02 -28.59 -22.58
CA LYS A 660 -37.06 -27.59 -22.79
C LYS A 660 -38.11 -28.09 -23.77
N ARG A 661 -37.69 -28.61 -24.94
CA ARG A 661 -38.60 -29.22 -25.91
C ARG A 661 -39.27 -30.47 -25.37
N GLY A 662 -38.58 -31.26 -24.55
CA GLY A 662 -39.13 -32.42 -23.88
C GLY A 662 -40.24 -32.06 -22.88
N ILE A 663 -40.09 -30.96 -22.15
CA ILE A 663 -41.12 -30.42 -21.24
C ILE A 663 -42.31 -29.92 -22.05
N GLU A 664 -42.09 -29.15 -23.13
CA GLU A 664 -43.16 -28.68 -24.02
C GLU A 664 -43.92 -29.85 -24.66
N ALA A 665 -43.21 -30.87 -25.16
CA ALA A 665 -43.81 -32.08 -25.71
C ALA A 665 -44.60 -32.86 -24.64
N ALA A 666 -44.05 -33.01 -23.44
CA ALA A 666 -44.75 -33.66 -22.33
C ALA A 666 -46.01 -32.90 -21.92
N GLN A 667 -45.97 -31.55 -21.89
CA GLN A 667 -47.11 -30.72 -21.54
C GLN A 667 -48.21 -30.79 -22.60
N THR A 668 -47.85 -30.69 -23.88
CA THR A 668 -48.82 -30.82 -24.98
C THR A 668 -49.46 -32.22 -25.03
N ASP A 669 -48.69 -33.27 -24.76
CA ASP A 669 -49.23 -34.64 -24.67
C ASP A 669 -50.15 -34.82 -23.45
N LEU A 670 -49.84 -34.20 -22.31
CA LEU A 670 -50.71 -34.19 -21.14
C LEU A 670 -52.00 -33.42 -21.39
N GLU A 671 -51.93 -32.27 -22.06
CA GLU A 671 -53.10 -31.47 -22.44
C GLU A 671 -53.98 -32.23 -23.44
N ARG A 672 -53.39 -32.89 -24.44
CA ARG A 672 -54.11 -33.73 -25.40
C ARG A 672 -54.80 -34.89 -24.69
N GLU A 673 -54.11 -35.58 -23.80
CA GLU A 673 -54.69 -36.70 -23.06
C GLU A 673 -55.80 -36.24 -22.10
N ASN A 674 -55.64 -35.08 -21.45
CA ASN A 674 -56.67 -34.50 -20.60
C ASN A 674 -57.92 -34.10 -21.43
N ALA A 675 -57.72 -33.53 -22.64
CA ALA A 675 -58.81 -33.23 -23.56
C ALA A 675 -59.53 -34.51 -24.05
N GLU A 676 -58.79 -35.58 -24.36
CA GLU A 676 -59.35 -36.88 -24.69
C GLU A 676 -60.10 -37.50 -23.51
N LYS A 677 -59.61 -37.33 -22.28
CA LYS A 677 -60.30 -37.77 -21.07
C LYS A 677 -61.62 -37.02 -20.85
N ILE A 678 -61.61 -35.70 -21.00
CA ILE A 678 -62.84 -34.87 -20.95
C ILE A 678 -63.83 -35.30 -22.05
N TRP A 679 -63.33 -35.64 -23.23
CA TRP A 679 -64.15 -36.14 -24.33
C TRP A 679 -64.76 -37.52 -24.03
N GLN A 680 -63.97 -38.43 -23.45
CA GLN A 680 -64.40 -39.78 -23.08
C GLN A 680 -65.36 -39.79 -21.88
N GLU A 681 -65.14 -38.94 -20.88
CA GLU A 681 -66.02 -38.78 -19.72
C GLU A 681 -67.33 -38.04 -20.07
N GLY A 682 -67.34 -37.32 -21.20
CA GLY A 682 -68.47 -36.60 -21.75
C GLY A 682 -68.70 -35.26 -21.07
N ILE A 683 -68.86 -34.19 -21.86
CA ILE A 683 -68.99 -32.78 -21.41
C ILE A 683 -70.04 -32.59 -20.29
N LEU A 684 -71.10 -33.41 -20.28
CA LEU A 684 -72.19 -33.35 -19.30
C LEU A 684 -71.77 -33.64 -17.85
N ARG A 685 -70.66 -34.36 -17.61
CA ARG A 685 -70.14 -34.65 -16.26
C ARG A 685 -69.43 -33.47 -15.60
N HIS A 686 -68.96 -32.50 -16.37
CA HIS A 686 -68.24 -31.32 -15.87
C HIS A 686 -69.13 -30.09 -15.68
N VAL A 687 -70.43 -30.19 -15.98
CA VAL A 687 -71.41 -29.11 -15.76
C VAL A 687 -71.87 -29.14 -14.29
N PRO A 688 -71.78 -28.05 -13.52
CA PRO A 688 -71.94 -28.04 -12.04
C PRO A 688 -73.24 -28.60 -11.44
N VAL A 689 -74.30 -28.73 -12.26
CA VAL A 689 -75.63 -29.19 -11.81
C VAL A 689 -76.01 -30.55 -12.40
N VAL A 690 -75.64 -30.81 -13.66
CA VAL A 690 -75.94 -32.08 -14.36
C VAL A 690 -74.90 -33.15 -14.03
N GLY A 691 -73.66 -32.74 -13.79
CA GLY A 691 -72.54 -33.65 -13.54
C GLY A 691 -72.65 -34.41 -12.21
N THR A 692 -73.22 -33.79 -11.18
CA THR A 692 -73.47 -34.44 -9.88
C THR A 692 -74.50 -35.58 -9.99
N LEU A 693 -75.51 -35.43 -10.86
CA LEU A 693 -76.52 -36.47 -11.09
C LEU A 693 -75.93 -37.64 -11.89
N VAL A 694 -75.13 -37.35 -12.91
CA VAL A 694 -74.47 -38.37 -13.76
C VAL A 694 -73.41 -39.15 -12.99
N ASN A 695 -72.65 -38.49 -12.10
CA ASN A 695 -71.67 -39.16 -11.24
C ASN A 695 -72.31 -40.04 -10.14
N TRP A 696 -73.55 -39.74 -9.71
CA TRP A 696 -74.31 -40.60 -8.81
C TRP A 696 -74.83 -41.86 -9.52
N TRP A 697 -75.29 -41.75 -10.77
CA TRP A 697 -75.84 -42.88 -11.52
C TRP A 697 -74.76 -43.75 -12.20
N SER A 698 -73.55 -43.23 -12.43
CA SER A 698 -72.40 -43.96 -12.97
C SER A 698 -71.10 -43.49 -12.32
N PRO A 699 -70.64 -44.15 -11.23
CA PRO A 699 -69.41 -43.76 -10.53
C PRO A 699 -68.19 -43.88 -11.45
N PRO A 700 -67.22 -42.94 -11.39
CA PRO A 700 -66.00 -43.04 -12.17
C PRO A 700 -65.20 -44.28 -11.73
N THR A 701 -64.67 -45.03 -12.69
CA THR A 701 -63.77 -46.16 -12.44
C THR A 701 -62.52 -45.66 -11.72
N LYS A 702 -62.20 -46.28 -10.59
CA LYS A 702 -61.12 -45.87 -9.67
C LYS A 702 -59.74 -46.30 -10.19
N GLU A 703 -59.40 -45.92 -11.42
CA GLU A 703 -58.04 -45.96 -11.96
C GLU A 703 -57.91 -44.84 -13.00
N THR A 704 -57.42 -43.67 -12.59
CA THR A 704 -56.70 -42.71 -13.45
C THR A 704 -56.11 -41.62 -12.55
N GLY A 705 -55.04 -41.97 -11.83
CA GLY A 705 -54.10 -40.93 -11.38
C GLY A 705 -53.55 -40.21 -12.61
N VAL A 706 -53.18 -38.93 -12.47
CA VAL A 706 -52.56 -38.16 -13.56
C VAL A 706 -51.34 -38.94 -14.06
N ARG A 707 -51.36 -39.36 -15.34
CA ARG A 707 -50.25 -40.12 -15.95
C ARG A 707 -49.03 -39.23 -16.00
N GLY A 708 -47.90 -39.65 -15.42
CA GLY A 708 -46.66 -38.90 -15.54
C GLY A 708 -46.00 -39.08 -16.90
N ARG A 709 -45.05 -38.20 -17.21
CA ARG A 709 -44.16 -38.30 -18.37
C ARG A 709 -42.71 -38.32 -17.88
N SER A 710 -41.89 -39.18 -18.46
CA SER A 710 -40.45 -39.23 -18.24
C SER A 710 -39.72 -38.94 -19.55
N LEU A 711 -38.80 -37.99 -19.54
CA LEU A 711 -37.94 -37.68 -20.68
C LEU A 711 -36.69 -38.55 -20.62
N ASN A 712 -36.42 -39.33 -21.67
CA ASN A 712 -35.15 -40.03 -21.83
C ASN A 712 -34.16 -39.11 -22.56
N LEU A 713 -33.18 -38.57 -21.82
CA LEU A 713 -32.19 -37.60 -22.32
C LEU A 713 -31.31 -38.17 -23.45
N GLN A 714 -31.03 -39.48 -23.43
CA GLN A 714 -30.15 -40.11 -24.42
C GLN A 714 -30.87 -40.41 -25.74
N ALA A 715 -32.17 -40.70 -25.69
CA ALA A 715 -32.99 -40.98 -26.86
C ALA A 715 -33.72 -39.74 -27.41
N GLY A 716 -33.86 -38.66 -26.62
CA GLY A 716 -34.64 -37.48 -26.99
C GLY A 716 -36.14 -37.78 -27.14
N VAL A 717 -36.66 -38.70 -26.32
CA VAL A 717 -38.04 -39.19 -26.41
C VAL A 717 -38.75 -39.01 -25.08
N VAL A 718 -39.98 -38.50 -25.13
CA VAL A 718 -40.88 -38.46 -23.98
C VAL A 718 -41.65 -39.77 -23.91
N GLU A 719 -41.57 -40.43 -22.75
CA GLU A 719 -42.21 -41.72 -22.48
C GLU A 719 -43.25 -41.60 -21.36
N SER A 720 -44.27 -42.46 -21.38
CA SER A 720 -45.27 -42.54 -20.31
C SER A 720 -44.71 -43.26 -19.09
N THR A 721 -44.90 -42.71 -17.88
CA THR A 721 -44.43 -43.33 -16.63
C THR A 721 -45.26 -44.53 -16.18
N GLU A 722 -46.32 -44.90 -16.91
CA GLU A 722 -47.20 -46.03 -16.56
C GLU A 722 -46.46 -47.36 -16.46
N ASN A 723 -45.49 -47.62 -17.35
CA ASN A 723 -44.71 -48.85 -17.32
C ASN A 723 -43.80 -48.91 -16.09
N ILE A 724 -43.25 -47.78 -15.66
CA ILE A 724 -42.44 -47.68 -14.45
C ILE A 724 -43.32 -47.95 -13.23
N TYR A 725 -44.51 -47.35 -13.17
CA TYR A 725 -45.45 -47.52 -12.06
C TYR A 725 -45.99 -48.96 -11.98
N LYS A 726 -46.37 -49.58 -13.11
CA LYS A 726 -46.82 -50.98 -13.19
C LYS A 726 -45.70 -51.96 -12.82
N TYR A 727 -44.47 -51.70 -13.26
CA TYR A 727 -43.31 -52.52 -12.90
C TYR A 727 -42.99 -52.43 -11.40
N HIS A 728 -43.00 -51.23 -10.81
CA HIS A 728 -42.74 -51.06 -9.38
C HIS A 728 -43.88 -51.59 -8.48
N MET A 729 -45.14 -51.48 -8.91
CA MET A 729 -46.28 -52.06 -8.18
C MET A 729 -46.25 -53.61 -8.14
N GLN A 730 -45.62 -54.26 -9.14
CA GLN A 730 -45.45 -55.72 -9.15
C GLN A 730 -44.33 -56.21 -8.22
N LEU A 731 -43.51 -55.32 -7.65
CA LEU A 731 -42.34 -55.65 -6.84
C LEU A 731 -42.56 -55.55 -5.32
N GLN A 732 -43.81 -55.44 -4.82
CA GLN A 732 -44.03 -55.55 -3.37
C GLN A 732 -43.72 -56.96 -2.84
N PRO A 733 -43.04 -57.08 -1.68
CA PRO A 733 -42.34 -58.30 -1.30
C PRO A 733 -43.26 -59.27 -0.54
N ASN A 734 -43.65 -60.36 -1.19
CA ASN A 734 -44.07 -61.59 -0.50
C ASN A 734 -44.00 -62.79 -1.45
N ALA A 735 -42.80 -63.28 -1.75
CA ALA A 735 -42.53 -64.67 -2.08
C ALA A 735 -41.01 -64.95 -2.06
N THR A 736 -40.63 -65.95 -1.27
CA THR A 736 -39.29 -66.48 -1.06
C THR A 736 -38.70 -67.22 -2.29
N ASN A 737 -37.43 -66.93 -2.57
CA ASN A 737 -36.40 -67.70 -3.30
C ASN A 737 -36.79 -68.85 -4.26
N SER A 738 -36.43 -68.71 -5.54
CA SER A 738 -35.62 -69.72 -6.25
C SER A 738 -34.92 -69.13 -7.48
N ASN A 739 -33.71 -69.64 -7.75
CA ASN A 739 -32.74 -69.22 -8.76
C ASN A 739 -33.24 -69.23 -10.21
N GLY A 740 -32.82 -68.22 -10.99
CA GLY A 740 -32.89 -68.25 -12.45
C GLY A 740 -32.43 -66.93 -13.09
N SER A 741 -31.28 -66.95 -13.73
CA SER A 741 -30.69 -65.85 -14.50
C SER A 741 -31.65 -65.30 -15.56
N GLY A 742 -31.85 -63.98 -15.55
CA GLY A 742 -32.50 -63.24 -16.62
C GLY A 742 -32.67 -61.78 -16.23
N ALA A 743 -31.74 -60.94 -16.68
CA ALA A 743 -31.93 -59.49 -16.65
C ALA A 743 -33.15 -59.15 -17.51
N ARG A 744 -34.33 -59.08 -16.88
CA ARG A 744 -35.54 -58.57 -17.53
C ARG A 744 -35.40 -57.06 -17.59
N THR A 745 -35.07 -56.55 -18.77
CA THR A 745 -35.24 -55.14 -19.10
C THR A 745 -36.69 -54.71 -18.85
N PRO A 746 -36.94 -53.47 -18.39
CA PRO A 746 -38.30 -52.97 -18.29
C PRO A 746 -38.99 -53.03 -19.67
N PRO A 747 -40.32 -53.29 -19.72
CA PRO A 747 -41.03 -53.38 -20.99
C PRO A 747 -40.94 -52.05 -21.76
N GLN A 748 -40.64 -52.13 -23.07
CA GLN A 748 -40.65 -50.97 -23.97
C GLN A 748 -42.02 -50.28 -23.91
N PRO A 749 -42.08 -48.95 -23.73
CA PRO A 749 -43.34 -48.22 -23.70
C PRO A 749 -44.03 -48.22 -25.07
N LEU A 750 -45.36 -48.37 -25.03
CA LEU A 750 -46.22 -48.49 -26.22
C LEU A 750 -46.43 -47.14 -26.93
N VAL A 751 -46.07 -46.02 -26.28
CA VAL A 751 -46.22 -44.65 -26.80
C VAL A 751 -44.92 -43.89 -26.55
N GLN A 752 -44.24 -43.53 -27.63
CA GLN A 752 -43.02 -42.75 -27.64
C GLN A 752 -43.25 -41.52 -28.52
N THR A 753 -43.14 -40.34 -27.93
CA THR A 753 -43.26 -39.09 -28.68
C THR A 753 -41.85 -38.55 -28.93
N PRO A 754 -41.36 -38.59 -30.19
CA PRO A 754 -40.03 -38.07 -30.51
C PRO A 754 -40.02 -36.55 -30.40
N VAL A 755 -38.98 -36.01 -29.77
CA VAL A 755 -38.80 -34.56 -29.62
C VAL A 755 -38.08 -34.03 -30.87
N GLY A 756 -38.78 -33.95 -32.01
CA GLY A 756 -38.25 -33.32 -33.24
C GLY A 756 -38.91 -33.72 -34.56
N ALA A 757 -38.99 -32.78 -35.51
CA ALA A 757 -39.42 -33.03 -36.89
C ALA A 757 -38.21 -33.46 -37.74
N GLY A 758 -37.92 -34.76 -37.79
CA GLY A 758 -36.88 -35.29 -38.68
C GLY A 758 -36.23 -36.60 -38.24
N SER A 759 -37.00 -37.69 -38.17
CA SER A 759 -36.42 -39.05 -38.25
C SER A 759 -37.45 -39.99 -38.88
N GLN A 760 -37.37 -40.11 -40.21
CA GLN A 760 -38.03 -41.20 -40.92
C GLN A 760 -37.22 -42.48 -40.71
N SER A 761 -37.93 -43.55 -40.37
CA SER A 761 -37.40 -44.89 -40.22
C SER A 761 -36.87 -45.46 -41.53
N HIS A 762 -35.78 -46.23 -41.44
CA HIS A 762 -35.52 -47.32 -42.37
C HIS A 762 -35.51 -48.65 -41.61
N SER A 763 -36.60 -49.40 -41.79
CA SER A 763 -36.75 -50.79 -41.39
C SER A 763 -36.29 -51.71 -42.53
N ARG A 764 -35.62 -52.84 -42.24
CA ARG A 764 -35.80 -54.11 -42.96
C ARG A 764 -35.63 -55.32 -42.05
N SER A 765 -36.62 -56.21 -42.14
CA SER A 765 -36.93 -57.39 -41.33
C SER A 765 -36.09 -58.64 -41.64
N SER A 766 -35.80 -59.47 -40.62
CA SER A 766 -36.27 -60.86 -40.37
C SER A 766 -35.72 -62.02 -41.21
N SER A 767 -35.13 -63.03 -40.55
CA SER A 767 -35.69 -64.40 -40.39
C SER A 767 -34.63 -65.53 -40.18
N HIS A 768 -34.87 -66.33 -39.13
CA HIS A 768 -34.72 -67.79 -38.98
C HIS A 768 -33.37 -68.55 -38.96
N SER A 769 -33.17 -69.26 -37.82
CA SER A 769 -32.61 -70.63 -37.59
C SER A 769 -31.22 -70.97 -38.15
N SER A 770 -30.26 -71.61 -37.46
CA SER A 770 -30.32 -72.83 -36.64
C SER A 770 -28.93 -73.19 -36.05
N LEU A 771 -28.92 -73.72 -34.83
CA LEU A 771 -28.09 -74.83 -34.28
C LEU A 771 -26.54 -74.90 -34.45
N GLN A 772 -25.92 -74.97 -33.27
CA GLN A 772 -24.90 -75.93 -32.81
C GLN A 772 -23.42 -75.83 -33.22
N SER A 773 -22.62 -75.75 -32.14
CA SER A 773 -21.47 -76.62 -31.81
C SER A 773 -20.10 -76.31 -32.43
N GLY A 774 -19.12 -76.15 -31.53
CA GLY A 774 -17.95 -77.02 -31.59
C GLY A 774 -16.60 -76.35 -31.88
N LYS A 775 -15.85 -76.16 -30.78
CA LYS A 775 -14.40 -76.02 -30.63
C LYS A 775 -13.46 -76.42 -31.82
N SER A 776 -12.33 -75.70 -31.80
CA SER A 776 -10.92 -76.18 -31.84
C SER A 776 -10.08 -76.12 -33.14
N ILE A 777 -9.01 -75.30 -33.03
CA ILE A 777 -7.56 -75.63 -33.20
C ILE A 777 -6.85 -75.48 -34.58
N SER A 778 -5.87 -74.55 -34.57
CA SER A 778 -4.48 -74.54 -35.12
C SER A 778 -4.20 -74.57 -36.65
N VAL A 779 -3.45 -73.63 -37.25
CA VAL A 779 -1.96 -73.38 -37.32
C VAL A 779 -1.41 -73.73 -38.72
N ILE A 780 -0.38 -72.98 -39.17
CA ILE A 780 0.54 -73.16 -40.32
C ILE A 780 -0.04 -72.70 -41.68
N THR A 781 0.60 -71.83 -42.49
CA THR A 781 1.96 -71.94 -43.03
C THR A 781 2.51 -70.63 -43.60
N ASN A 782 3.83 -70.60 -43.67
CA ASN A 782 4.77 -69.55 -44.00
C ASN A 782 5.13 -69.49 -45.50
N THR A 783 5.85 -68.42 -45.86
CA THR A 783 6.98 -68.32 -46.83
C THR A 783 6.81 -68.02 -48.34
N ALA A 784 7.54 -66.94 -48.71
CA ALA A 784 8.36 -66.67 -49.93
C ALA A 784 7.63 -66.37 -51.27
N CYS A 785 8.08 -65.47 -52.16
CA CYS A 785 9.45 -65.20 -52.62
C CYS A 785 9.58 -63.83 -53.34
N HIS A 786 10.82 -63.35 -53.43
CA HIS A 786 11.38 -62.17 -54.14
C HIS A 786 11.32 -62.25 -55.69
N PRO A 787 11.62 -61.17 -56.49
CA PRO A 787 12.99 -60.71 -56.88
C PRO A 787 13.20 -59.17 -56.87
N GLN A 788 14.36 -58.62 -56.46
CA GLN A 788 15.54 -58.15 -57.25
C GLN A 788 15.24 -57.12 -58.37
N VAL A 789 15.99 -56.04 -58.68
CA VAL A 789 17.29 -55.42 -58.29
C VAL A 789 17.39 -54.07 -59.07
N LYS A 790 17.91 -52.97 -58.49
CA LYS A 790 19.02 -52.13 -59.05
C LYS A 790 19.39 -50.91 -58.19
N GLU A 791 20.70 -50.69 -58.13
CA GLU A 791 21.50 -49.66 -57.46
C GLU A 791 21.34 -48.25 -58.04
N GLU A 792 21.58 -47.22 -57.24
CA GLU A 792 22.64 -46.23 -57.51
C GLU A 792 23.01 -45.41 -56.26
N SER A 793 24.29 -45.09 -56.16
CA SER A 793 25.00 -44.42 -55.07
C SER A 793 25.30 -42.96 -55.42
N SER A 794 25.39 -42.09 -54.42
CA SER A 794 26.39 -40.98 -54.38
C SER A 794 26.34 -40.22 -53.05
N GLU A 795 27.44 -40.30 -52.31
CA GLU A 795 27.92 -39.23 -51.44
C GLU A 795 28.41 -38.05 -52.31
N VAL A 796 28.27 -36.80 -51.86
CA VAL A 796 29.38 -35.80 -51.76
C VAL A 796 28.97 -34.67 -50.80
N LYS A 797 29.96 -34.31 -49.97
CA LYS A 797 30.13 -33.21 -49.02
C LYS A 797 29.68 -31.80 -49.44
N SER A 798 29.24 -31.03 -48.44
CA SER A 798 29.71 -29.67 -48.09
C SER A 798 29.38 -29.41 -46.64
#